data_AF-A0A6P2Y785-F1
#
_entry.id   AF-A0A6P2Y785-F1
#
_cell.length_a   1.000
_cell.length_b   1.000
_cell.length_c   1.000
_cell.angle_alpha   90.00
_cell.angle_beta   90.00
_cell.angle_gamma   90.00
#
_symmetry.space_group_name_H-M   'P 1'
#
loop_
_entity.id
_entity.type
_entity.pdbx_description
1 polymer ?
#
loop_
_entity_poly.entity_id
_entity_poly.type
_entity_poly.pdbx_seq_one_letter_code
_entity_poly.pdbx_strand_id
1 'polypeptide(L)'
;MDEIQSYFATLASNAASTLRARHPSMPADALSVANTGQQAQMTGWQAVAVHPLQSLETGYQAVVRRLTATASGDDARKDAEHQALSRFFLLTTDKPRLLNVDDDGIDADLRRWPLIDDELDAIKSRLHLARRLINEPSADRSPLGEMGTVVDRAVSLLMRMAPGKSTDAMAPELQKAAKYLGFPDNTEPADIARRWIYERQNVSQRDDLLALADELESKLVRPLSDPGNVVASSRSLYNISAFYLYRLMHRFHGGSSIEAMTHAIKQEASGLVTGSMHPAQLEWLCAWHEKQIAALGEQLDNLSRKLQAKFGRPGPVLRFYLKGGRAMFTALGTPRLGTNDWDTGVLIDPELPAEAWYTAFAAVNDTVIKTLDELRYGYTELLYGNKAALAAPATATLAAVVPRDEDEEPNEYTLAGAQAEALAEAAQDTRAPQSQLTLMSMAGLQAAASGTARPTGINGELIDIGISTRSSVELREHWAHVTVTKTKGVSGALVPVPQLGFFVDDFSTILRDAVETPETVDRKLAKRLDRLGLVLQSGGDAITGVVAEKLARLKQQVPKTIGALKPVDSTAEGRLQIWTLDALLESLDVDAPGHRSWGEALDTYVASLVTSGQLYDERSDVLKSIWARISDEFESASDKGANARKLLGVFTGTRALVSTIAKDLKRLEIAFGLPDLGKPLPTGAWELVSNIVTALAPTPRHVTGANATVAIVGAFAARLHLLHAGLSSELADGTWPVEQIELELWLTPSSLPQSVQILNQLATRLGSLAGRIETKTVGEAESAVLLVIPKPGVVSPATVIEDSQPVLATVSVVDASLRSGQVNDSINGWPVTPARVLALRFLEAAAAAEDYGIRQLRRNSMKLIVNEILGRQLE
;
A
#
# COMPACT_ATOMS: atom_id res chain seq x y z
N MET A 1 14.89 -40.07 0.81
CA MET A 1 14.08 -38.85 0.86
C MET A 1 14.94 -37.76 0.23
N ASP A 2 14.39 -36.93 -0.66
CA ASP A 2 15.15 -35.85 -1.30
C ASP A 2 15.74 -34.89 -0.24
N GLU A 3 16.99 -34.45 -0.39
CA GLU A 3 17.71 -33.62 0.58
C GLU A 3 16.96 -32.31 0.87
N ILE A 4 16.32 -31.73 -0.16
CA ILE A 4 15.52 -30.52 -0.04
C ILE A 4 14.22 -30.77 0.75
N GLN A 5 13.57 -31.91 0.53
CA GLN A 5 12.38 -32.29 1.31
C GLN A 5 12.73 -32.50 2.79
N SER A 6 13.92 -33.07 3.06
CA SER A 6 14.46 -33.20 4.41
C SER A 6 14.77 -31.85 5.05
N TYR A 7 15.29 -30.89 4.26
CA TYR A 7 15.55 -29.53 4.72
C TYR A 7 14.26 -28.86 5.22
N PHE A 8 13.20 -28.81 4.40
CA PHE A 8 11.93 -28.20 4.80
C PHE A 8 11.24 -28.95 5.94
N ALA A 9 11.30 -30.29 5.97
CA ALA A 9 10.79 -31.07 7.10
C ALA A 9 11.52 -30.72 8.43
N THR A 10 12.82 -30.44 8.36
CA THR A 10 13.61 -30.01 9.52
C THR A 10 13.18 -28.62 10.00
N LEU A 11 12.96 -27.66 9.08
CA LEU A 11 12.45 -26.33 9.43
C LEU A 11 11.09 -26.41 10.13
N ALA A 12 10.17 -27.22 9.59
CA ALA A 12 8.86 -27.44 10.17
C ALA A 12 8.94 -28.07 11.58
N SER A 13 9.78 -29.09 11.75
CA SER A 13 10.01 -29.74 13.05
C SER A 13 10.58 -28.77 14.10
N ASN A 14 11.51 -27.90 13.69
CA ASN A 14 12.09 -26.89 14.57
C ASN A 14 11.04 -25.87 15.00
N ALA A 15 10.23 -25.36 14.07
CA ALA A 15 9.15 -24.43 14.36
C ALA A 15 8.13 -25.04 15.34
N ALA A 16 7.67 -26.26 15.08
CA ALA A 16 6.75 -26.98 15.98
C ALA A 16 7.36 -27.19 17.39
N SER A 17 8.66 -27.47 17.47
CA SER A 17 9.37 -27.63 18.75
C SER A 17 9.46 -26.32 19.52
N THR A 18 9.73 -25.20 18.84
CA THR A 18 9.73 -23.87 19.45
C THR A 18 8.34 -23.45 19.92
N LEU A 19 7.29 -23.68 19.13
CA LEU A 19 5.90 -23.42 19.52
C LEU A 19 5.52 -24.19 20.78
N ARG A 20 5.83 -25.48 20.86
CA ARG A 20 5.57 -26.31 22.07
C ARG A 20 6.31 -25.82 23.30
N ALA A 21 7.51 -25.26 23.13
CA ALA A 21 8.26 -24.70 24.24
C ALA A 21 7.65 -23.39 24.75
N ARG A 22 7.07 -22.57 23.86
CA ARG A 22 6.44 -21.29 24.21
C ARG A 22 5.01 -21.44 24.73
N HIS A 23 4.27 -22.43 24.23
CA HIS A 23 2.87 -22.70 24.57
C HIS A 23 2.68 -24.08 25.21
N PRO A 24 3.30 -24.37 26.37
CA PRO A 24 3.30 -25.71 26.97
C PRO A 24 1.91 -26.20 27.42
N SER A 25 0.94 -25.28 27.53
CA SER A 25 -0.45 -25.58 27.90
C SER A 25 -1.35 -25.96 26.72
N MET A 26 -0.92 -25.73 25.47
CA MET A 26 -1.70 -26.06 24.28
C MET A 26 -1.44 -27.50 23.80
N PRO A 27 -2.44 -28.17 23.20
CA PRO A 27 -2.26 -29.53 22.66
C PRO A 27 -1.18 -29.61 21.59
N ALA A 28 -0.36 -30.66 21.62
CA ALA A 28 0.77 -30.84 20.70
C ALA A 28 0.34 -30.92 19.21
N ASP A 29 -0.91 -31.36 18.97
CA ASP A 29 -1.54 -31.43 17.66
C ASP A 29 -1.86 -30.03 17.12
N ALA A 30 -2.35 -29.12 17.96
CA ALA A 30 -2.61 -27.72 17.62
C ALA A 30 -1.32 -26.93 17.33
N LEU A 31 -0.17 -27.41 17.81
CA LEU A 31 1.15 -26.79 17.62
C LEU A 31 2.02 -27.50 16.57
N SER A 32 1.45 -28.45 15.83
CA SER A 32 2.18 -29.20 14.81
C SER A 32 2.42 -28.35 13.56
N VAL A 33 3.60 -28.49 12.95
CA VAL A 33 3.95 -27.88 11.65
C VAL A 33 4.56 -28.96 10.78
N ALA A 34 4.11 -29.07 9.53
CA ALA A 34 4.56 -30.08 8.58
C ALA A 34 4.85 -29.46 7.20
N ASN A 35 5.88 -29.98 6.54
CA ASN A 35 6.15 -29.67 5.13
C ASN A 35 5.07 -30.31 4.23
N THR A 36 4.74 -29.65 3.13
CA THR A 36 3.70 -30.07 2.19
C THR A 36 4.20 -30.06 0.76
N GLY A 37 3.55 -30.86 -0.09
CA GLY A 37 3.78 -30.77 -1.52
C GLY A 37 3.41 -29.36 -2.00
N GLN A 38 4.36 -28.66 -2.62
CA GLN A 38 4.06 -27.37 -3.21
C GLN A 38 3.25 -27.62 -4.49
N GLN A 39 2.12 -26.94 -4.62
CA GLN A 39 1.41 -26.90 -5.88
C GLN A 39 1.77 -25.59 -6.60
N ALA A 40 2.09 -25.71 -7.88
CA ALA A 40 2.29 -24.57 -8.78
C ALA A 40 1.07 -23.62 -8.81
N GLN A 41 -0.12 -24.15 -8.49
CA GLN A 41 -1.37 -23.43 -8.54
C GLN A 41 -1.70 -22.78 -7.18
N MET A 42 -1.78 -21.46 -7.26
CA MET A 42 -1.80 -20.51 -6.16
C MET A 42 -3.23 -20.27 -5.67
N THR A 43 -3.41 -19.75 -4.46
CA THR A 43 -4.62 -19.00 -4.10
C THR A 43 -4.24 -17.73 -3.33
N GLY A 44 -4.96 -16.60 -3.47
CA GLY A 44 -6.27 -16.47 -4.10
C GLY A 44 -6.76 -15.03 -4.28
N TRP A 45 -8.03 -14.90 -4.68
CA TRP A 45 -8.75 -13.63 -4.78
C TRP A 45 -10.22 -13.85 -4.41
N GLN A 46 -10.88 -12.92 -3.71
CA GLN A 46 -12.36 -12.81 -3.71
C GLN A 46 -12.86 -11.35 -3.73
N ALA A 47 -12.00 -10.39 -4.02
CA ALA A 47 -12.40 -9.02 -4.37
C ALA A 47 -11.79 -8.69 -5.74
N VAL A 48 -12.51 -7.92 -6.55
CA VAL A 48 -12.13 -7.60 -7.93
C VAL A 48 -10.88 -6.70 -7.93
N ALA A 49 -10.06 -6.76 -9.00
CA ALA A 49 -8.79 -6.00 -9.10
C ALA A 49 -8.92 -4.48 -8.95
N VAL A 50 -10.15 -3.99 -8.99
CA VAL A 50 -10.56 -2.72 -8.40
C VAL A 50 -11.76 -3.09 -7.49
N HIS A 51 -11.93 -2.58 -6.27
CA HIS A 51 -12.91 -1.50 -6.09
C HIS A 51 -13.20 -1.20 -4.59
N PRO A 52 -12.75 -0.07 -4.03
CA PRO A 52 -13.50 0.63 -2.95
C PRO A 52 -13.88 2.10 -3.24
N LEU A 53 -13.62 2.63 -4.45
CA LEU A 53 -13.92 4.03 -4.83
C LEU A 53 -14.96 4.22 -5.96
N GLN A 54 -16.15 3.60 -5.89
CA GLN A 54 -17.06 3.45 -7.06
C GLN A 54 -17.74 4.78 -7.28
N SER A 55 -17.89 5.45 -6.15
CA SER A 55 -18.25 6.82 -5.94
C SER A 55 -17.15 7.81 -6.35
N LEU A 56 -15.84 7.54 -6.24
CA LEU A 56 -14.80 8.53 -6.59
C LEU A 56 -14.18 8.35 -7.98
N GLU A 57 -14.35 7.22 -8.64
CA GLU A 57 -13.73 6.93 -9.93
C GLU A 57 -14.72 7.11 -11.11
N THR A 58 -15.17 8.35 -11.32
CA THR A 58 -15.98 8.72 -12.50
C THR A 58 -15.24 8.46 -13.82
N GLY A 59 -13.91 8.42 -13.81
CA GLY A 59 -13.07 8.13 -14.97
C GLY A 59 -13.29 6.73 -15.55
N TYR A 60 -13.24 5.67 -14.74
CA TYR A 60 -13.48 4.31 -15.27
C TYR A 60 -14.96 4.15 -15.63
N GLN A 61 -15.89 4.68 -14.84
CA GLN A 61 -17.33 4.62 -15.17
C GLN A 61 -17.61 5.34 -16.48
N ALA A 62 -16.94 6.47 -16.74
CA ALA A 62 -17.03 7.16 -18.02
C ALA A 62 -16.41 6.35 -19.16
N VAL A 63 -15.32 5.61 -18.93
CA VAL A 63 -14.72 4.70 -19.93
C VAL A 63 -15.65 3.54 -20.24
N VAL A 64 -16.16 2.83 -19.23
CA VAL A 64 -17.14 1.75 -19.41
C VAL A 64 -18.38 2.28 -20.12
N ARG A 65 -18.98 3.38 -19.65
CA ARG A 65 -20.14 4.00 -20.30
C ARG A 65 -19.85 4.42 -21.75
N ARG A 66 -18.66 4.95 -22.05
CA ARG A 66 -18.26 5.34 -23.42
C ARG A 66 -18.15 4.13 -24.33
N LEU A 67 -17.55 3.04 -23.85
CA LEU A 67 -17.39 1.79 -24.59
C LEU A 67 -18.71 1.02 -24.74
N THR A 68 -19.60 1.10 -23.76
CA THR A 68 -20.95 0.55 -23.85
C THR A 68 -21.84 1.39 -24.78
N ALA A 69 -21.65 2.71 -24.83
CA ALA A 69 -22.45 3.61 -25.68
C ALA A 69 -22.24 3.38 -27.19
N THR A 70 -21.11 2.81 -27.60
CA THR A 70 -20.83 2.47 -29.01
C THR A 70 -21.45 1.14 -29.44
N ALA A 71 -21.95 0.32 -28.51
CA ALA A 71 -22.59 -0.96 -28.81
C ALA A 71 -24.12 -0.82 -29.05
N SER A 72 -24.60 -1.51 -30.08
CA SER A 72 -26.01 -1.50 -30.49
C SER A 72 -26.73 -2.76 -30.00
N GLY A 73 -27.69 -2.61 -29.08
CA GLY A 73 -28.47 -3.72 -28.50
C GLY A 73 -27.99 -4.15 -27.11
N ASP A 74 -28.88 -4.76 -26.32
CA ASP A 74 -28.64 -5.03 -24.89
C ASP A 74 -27.56 -6.09 -24.64
N ASP A 75 -27.50 -7.15 -25.44
CA ASP A 75 -26.48 -8.19 -25.29
C ASP A 75 -25.09 -7.67 -25.71
N ALA A 76 -25.01 -6.92 -26.82
CA ALA A 76 -23.76 -6.29 -27.26
C ALA A 76 -23.26 -5.23 -26.25
N ARG A 77 -24.17 -4.53 -25.56
CA ARG A 77 -23.83 -3.60 -24.47
C ARG A 77 -23.28 -4.33 -23.25
N LYS A 78 -23.89 -5.45 -22.86
CA LYS A 78 -23.40 -6.29 -21.76
C LYS A 78 -22.03 -6.89 -22.08
N ASP A 79 -21.82 -7.35 -23.32
CA ASP A 79 -20.52 -7.86 -23.76
C ASP A 79 -19.45 -6.77 -23.79
N ALA A 80 -19.78 -5.57 -24.29
CA ALA A 80 -18.87 -4.42 -24.29
C ALA A 80 -18.55 -3.93 -22.87
N GLU A 81 -19.55 -3.93 -21.99
CA GLU A 81 -19.37 -3.64 -20.57
C GLU A 81 -18.49 -4.71 -19.91
N HIS A 82 -18.76 -5.99 -20.12
CA HIS A 82 -17.96 -7.10 -19.59
C HIS A 82 -16.51 -7.04 -20.09
N GLN A 83 -16.29 -6.76 -21.38
CA GLN A 83 -14.97 -6.61 -21.97
C GLN A 83 -14.24 -5.39 -21.40
N ALA A 84 -14.92 -4.24 -21.28
CA ALA A 84 -14.36 -3.04 -20.68
C ALA A 84 -13.99 -3.27 -19.21
N LEU A 85 -14.85 -3.96 -18.45
CA LEU A 85 -14.59 -4.35 -17.07
C LEU A 85 -13.40 -5.32 -16.99
N SER A 86 -13.32 -6.35 -17.84
CA SER A 86 -12.24 -7.34 -17.78
C SER A 86 -10.81 -6.78 -17.94
N ARG A 87 -10.66 -5.56 -18.49
CA ARG A 87 -9.38 -4.83 -18.55
C ARG A 87 -8.90 -4.32 -17.19
N PHE A 88 -9.83 -4.13 -16.26
CA PHE A 88 -9.58 -3.59 -14.93
C PHE A 88 -9.84 -4.62 -13.82
N PHE A 89 -10.46 -5.76 -14.15
CA PHE A 89 -11.03 -6.69 -13.18
C PHE A 89 -10.69 -8.13 -13.52
N LEU A 90 -10.04 -8.85 -12.58
CA LEU A 90 -9.98 -10.31 -12.61
C LEU A 90 -11.21 -10.88 -11.90
N LEU A 91 -12.02 -11.66 -12.63
CA LEU A 91 -13.31 -12.19 -12.18
C LEU A 91 -13.24 -13.63 -11.66
N THR A 92 -12.06 -14.25 -11.65
CA THR A 92 -11.87 -15.63 -11.17
C THR A 92 -10.75 -15.71 -10.13
N THR A 93 -10.84 -16.72 -9.27
CA THR A 93 -10.17 -16.78 -7.96
C THR A 93 -9.13 -17.90 -7.86
N ASP A 94 -8.87 -18.59 -8.97
CA ASP A 94 -8.24 -19.91 -8.98
C ASP A 94 -6.74 -19.87 -9.30
N LYS A 95 -6.27 -18.90 -10.10
CA LYS A 95 -4.86 -18.76 -10.50
C LYS A 95 -4.52 -17.30 -10.81
N PRO A 96 -3.30 -16.82 -10.51
CA PRO A 96 -2.84 -15.53 -11.02
C PRO A 96 -2.85 -15.49 -12.53
N ARG A 97 -3.25 -14.34 -13.05
CA ARG A 97 -3.41 -14.09 -14.46
C ARG A 97 -2.78 -12.75 -14.80
N LEU A 98 -2.25 -12.71 -16.01
CA LEU A 98 -1.89 -11.45 -16.64
C LEU A 98 -3.17 -10.64 -16.89
N LEU A 99 -3.13 -9.36 -16.57
CA LEU A 99 -4.23 -8.42 -16.85
C LEU A 99 -4.32 -8.09 -18.35
N ASN A 100 -3.27 -8.40 -19.14
CA ASN A 100 -3.25 -8.30 -20.59
C ASN A 100 -3.69 -6.90 -21.07
N VAL A 101 -2.83 -5.91 -20.84
CA VAL A 101 -3.03 -4.53 -21.33
C VAL A 101 -3.25 -4.55 -22.85
N ASP A 102 -4.29 -3.90 -23.39
CA ASP A 102 -4.50 -3.73 -24.85
C ASP A 102 -3.47 -2.73 -25.45
N ASP A 103 -3.10 -2.86 -26.74
CA ASP A 103 -1.86 -2.25 -27.31
C ASP A 103 -2.08 -0.85 -27.85
N ASP A 104 -1.37 0.10 -27.22
CA ASP A 104 -0.98 1.39 -27.81
C ASP A 104 0.51 1.65 -27.51
N GLY A 105 1.39 0.62 -27.54
CA GLY A 105 2.85 0.80 -27.53
C GLY A 105 3.59 0.53 -26.21
N ILE A 106 3.00 -0.17 -25.23
CA ILE A 106 3.75 -0.72 -24.08
C ILE A 106 4.05 -2.19 -24.40
N ASP A 107 5.20 -2.43 -25.02
CA ASP A 107 5.82 -3.72 -25.37
C ASP A 107 4.91 -4.85 -25.88
N ALA A 108 5.18 -5.25 -27.13
CA ALA A 108 4.83 -6.59 -27.62
C ALA A 108 5.48 -7.71 -26.76
N ASP A 109 6.62 -7.45 -26.12
CA ASP A 109 7.35 -8.44 -25.32
C ASP A 109 6.68 -8.76 -23.97
N LEU A 110 5.99 -7.79 -23.35
CA LEU A 110 5.16 -8.04 -22.16
C LEU A 110 3.91 -8.88 -22.48
N ARG A 111 3.49 -9.01 -23.73
CA ARG A 111 2.38 -9.92 -24.12
C ARG A 111 2.83 -11.30 -24.56
N ARG A 112 4.07 -11.44 -25.05
CA ARG A 112 4.56 -12.68 -25.68
C ARG A 112 4.90 -13.80 -24.70
N TRP A 113 4.96 -13.51 -23.42
CA TRP A 113 5.47 -14.43 -22.40
C TRP A 113 4.32 -14.85 -21.48
N PRO A 114 3.59 -15.93 -21.81
CA PRO A 114 2.57 -16.50 -20.94
C PRO A 114 3.21 -16.99 -19.63
N LEU A 115 2.42 -17.16 -18.57
CA LEU A 115 2.93 -17.81 -17.37
C LEU A 115 3.39 -19.23 -17.69
N ILE A 116 4.29 -19.78 -16.89
CA ILE A 116 4.87 -21.12 -17.08
C ILE A 116 3.76 -22.18 -17.13
N ASP A 117 2.75 -22.06 -16.27
CA ASP A 117 1.61 -22.99 -16.24
C ASP A 117 0.71 -22.85 -17.48
N ASP A 118 0.49 -21.62 -17.96
CA ASP A 118 -0.25 -21.36 -19.21
C ASP A 118 0.50 -21.99 -20.41
N GLU A 119 1.83 -21.90 -20.40
CA GLU A 119 2.69 -22.48 -21.43
C GLU A 119 2.67 -24.01 -21.38
N LEU A 120 2.69 -24.61 -20.18
CA LEU A 120 2.50 -26.05 -19.98
C LEU A 120 1.14 -26.53 -20.52
N ASP A 121 0.06 -25.81 -20.23
CA ASP A 121 -1.28 -26.19 -20.69
C ASP A 121 -1.42 -26.04 -22.21
N ALA A 122 -0.76 -25.05 -22.80
CA ALA A 122 -0.68 -24.91 -24.24
C ALA A 122 0.19 -26.01 -24.90
N ILE A 123 1.29 -26.45 -24.27
CA ILE A 123 2.09 -27.62 -24.69
C ILE A 123 1.23 -28.90 -24.66
N LYS A 124 0.50 -29.16 -23.57
CA LYS A 124 -0.43 -30.31 -23.46
C LYS A 124 -1.51 -30.26 -24.54
N SER A 125 -2.12 -29.10 -24.73
CA SER A 125 -3.16 -28.89 -25.75
C SER A 125 -2.65 -29.14 -27.17
N ARG A 126 -1.40 -28.75 -27.46
CA ARG A 126 -0.75 -29.02 -28.75
C ARG A 126 -0.43 -30.49 -28.95
N LEU A 127 0.02 -31.20 -27.90
CA LEU A 127 0.22 -32.64 -27.98
C LEU A 127 -1.11 -33.39 -28.19
N HIS A 128 -2.19 -32.96 -27.52
CA HIS A 128 -3.54 -33.48 -27.78
C HIS A 128 -4.02 -33.19 -29.21
N LEU A 129 -3.71 -32.01 -29.77
CA LEU A 129 -3.99 -31.71 -31.16
C LEU A 129 -3.21 -32.63 -32.11
N ALA A 130 -1.92 -32.87 -31.87
CA ALA A 130 -1.13 -33.80 -32.66
C ALA A 130 -1.74 -35.22 -32.63
N ARG A 131 -2.16 -35.71 -31.46
CA ARG A 131 -2.87 -36.99 -31.32
C ARG A 131 -4.19 -37.04 -32.09
N ARG A 132 -4.96 -35.93 -32.09
CA ARG A 132 -6.17 -35.83 -32.91
C ARG A 132 -5.84 -35.90 -34.40
N LEU A 133 -4.84 -35.14 -34.87
CA LEU A 133 -4.43 -35.13 -36.29
C LEU A 133 -3.90 -36.48 -36.79
N ILE A 134 -3.37 -37.33 -35.91
CA ILE A 134 -2.99 -38.71 -36.26
C ILE A 134 -4.22 -39.56 -36.60
N ASN A 135 -5.33 -39.33 -35.91
CA ASN A 135 -6.58 -40.07 -36.12
C ASN A 135 -7.48 -39.39 -37.17
N GLU A 136 -7.40 -38.07 -37.28
CA GLU A 136 -8.21 -37.21 -38.15
C GLU A 136 -7.28 -36.29 -38.97
N PRO A 137 -6.72 -36.77 -40.09
CA PRO A 137 -5.72 -36.02 -40.86
C PRO A 137 -6.27 -34.68 -41.39
N SER A 138 -5.45 -33.63 -41.34
CA SER A 138 -5.75 -32.32 -41.90
C SER A 138 -4.85 -32.04 -43.11
N ALA A 139 -5.38 -31.33 -44.12
CA ALA A 139 -4.59 -30.90 -45.27
C ALA A 139 -3.59 -29.78 -44.94
N ASP A 140 -3.89 -28.97 -43.91
CA ASP A 140 -3.13 -27.75 -43.60
C ASP A 140 -2.14 -27.92 -42.44
N ARG A 141 -2.22 -29.02 -41.70
CA ARG A 141 -1.43 -29.27 -40.49
C ARG A 141 -0.93 -30.70 -40.41
N SER A 142 0.35 -30.89 -40.11
CA SER A 142 0.94 -32.22 -39.90
C SER A 142 1.10 -32.55 -38.41
N PRO A 143 0.85 -33.80 -37.99
CA PRO A 143 1.09 -34.22 -36.60
C PRO A 143 2.54 -33.97 -36.15
N LEU A 144 3.51 -34.28 -37.01
CA LEU A 144 4.92 -34.09 -36.73
C LEU A 144 5.29 -32.60 -36.56
N GLY A 145 4.66 -31.70 -37.32
CA GLY A 145 4.84 -30.25 -37.16
C GLY A 145 4.30 -29.72 -35.83
N GLU A 146 3.13 -30.21 -35.40
CA GLU A 146 2.58 -29.88 -34.08
C GLU A 146 3.44 -30.45 -32.94
N MET A 147 3.98 -31.67 -33.08
CA MET A 147 4.97 -32.23 -32.14
C MET A 147 6.29 -31.44 -32.12
N GLY A 148 6.76 -30.98 -33.28
CA GLY A 148 7.91 -30.08 -33.35
C GLY A 148 7.68 -28.77 -32.58
N THR A 149 6.46 -28.24 -32.66
CA THR A 149 6.04 -27.06 -31.90
C THR A 149 5.97 -27.34 -30.38
N VAL A 150 5.55 -28.54 -29.99
CA VAL A 150 5.61 -29.00 -28.58
C VAL A 150 7.05 -28.96 -28.06
N VAL A 151 8.01 -29.47 -28.84
CA VAL A 151 9.44 -29.47 -28.46
C VAL A 151 10.00 -28.06 -28.38
N ASP A 152 9.74 -27.21 -29.37
CA ASP A 152 10.20 -25.82 -29.41
C ASP A 152 9.74 -25.01 -28.18
N ARG A 153 8.45 -25.13 -27.86
CA ARG A 153 7.85 -24.51 -26.67
C ARG A 153 8.42 -25.08 -25.38
N ALA A 154 8.63 -26.39 -25.30
CA ALA A 154 9.22 -27.04 -24.15
C ALA A 154 10.68 -26.64 -23.89
N VAL A 155 11.48 -26.45 -24.94
CA VAL A 155 12.86 -25.92 -24.81
C VAL A 155 12.83 -24.50 -24.25
N SER A 156 11.97 -23.63 -24.80
CA SER A 156 11.79 -22.26 -24.31
C SER A 156 11.32 -22.23 -22.86
N LEU A 157 10.44 -23.16 -22.47
CA LEU A 157 9.94 -23.30 -21.12
C LEU A 157 11.02 -23.77 -20.13
N LEU A 158 11.84 -24.75 -20.52
CA LEU A 158 12.98 -25.22 -19.72
C LEU A 158 13.97 -24.09 -19.39
N MET A 159 14.23 -23.18 -20.33
CA MET A 159 15.08 -22.01 -20.10
C MET A 159 14.54 -21.09 -18.99
N ARG A 160 13.21 -20.98 -18.89
CA ARG A 160 12.53 -20.17 -17.87
C ARG A 160 12.47 -20.89 -16.52
N MET A 161 12.31 -22.21 -16.54
CA MET A 161 12.33 -23.06 -15.34
C MET A 161 13.75 -23.31 -14.79
N ALA A 162 14.81 -22.98 -15.54
CA ALA A 162 16.20 -23.20 -15.12
C ALA A 162 17.11 -22.04 -15.61
N PRO A 163 16.91 -20.82 -15.06
CA PRO A 163 17.59 -19.62 -15.54
C PRO A 163 19.11 -19.63 -15.35
N GLY A 164 19.64 -20.38 -14.38
CA GLY A 164 21.09 -20.57 -14.18
C GLY A 164 21.74 -21.47 -15.24
N LYS A 165 20.94 -22.15 -16.07
CA LYS A 165 21.34 -23.04 -17.17
C LYS A 165 22.19 -24.24 -16.74
N SER A 166 22.33 -24.51 -15.45
CA SER A 166 23.06 -25.67 -14.95
C SER A 166 22.11 -26.85 -14.84
N THR A 167 22.28 -27.86 -15.70
CA THR A 167 21.45 -29.07 -15.64
C THR A 167 21.58 -29.78 -14.29
N ASP A 168 22.75 -29.75 -13.66
CA ASP A 168 22.99 -30.40 -12.37
C ASP A 168 22.26 -29.72 -11.20
N ALA A 169 21.91 -28.42 -11.36
CA ALA A 169 21.15 -27.64 -10.40
C ALA A 169 19.63 -27.71 -10.65
N MET A 170 19.16 -28.36 -11.72
CA MET A 170 17.71 -28.51 -11.97
C MET A 170 17.07 -29.56 -11.04
N ALA A 171 15.76 -29.48 -10.84
CA ALA A 171 15.00 -30.54 -10.18
C ALA A 171 15.07 -31.87 -10.96
N PRO A 172 14.96 -33.05 -10.30
CA PRO A 172 15.18 -34.35 -10.94
C PRO A 172 14.34 -34.61 -12.20
N GLU A 173 13.07 -34.20 -12.23
CA GLU A 173 12.22 -34.38 -13.42
C GLU A 173 12.59 -33.39 -14.53
N LEU A 174 12.94 -32.14 -14.21
CA LEU A 174 13.51 -31.21 -15.19
C LEU A 174 14.82 -31.72 -15.79
N GLN A 175 15.69 -32.36 -14.99
CA GLN A 175 16.91 -33.00 -15.49
C GLN A 175 16.61 -34.08 -16.53
N LYS A 176 15.57 -34.90 -16.31
CA LYS A 176 15.14 -35.92 -17.27
C LYS A 176 14.64 -35.29 -18.58
N ALA A 177 13.84 -34.23 -18.49
CA ALA A 177 13.38 -33.49 -19.67
C ALA A 177 14.55 -32.85 -20.44
N ALA A 178 15.46 -32.17 -19.73
CA ALA A 178 16.67 -31.57 -20.31
C ALA A 178 17.54 -32.63 -21.01
N LYS A 179 17.75 -33.78 -20.35
CA LYS A 179 18.50 -34.91 -20.92
C LYS A 179 17.82 -35.49 -22.16
N TYR A 180 16.49 -35.62 -22.16
CA TYR A 180 15.74 -36.10 -23.32
C TYR A 180 15.91 -35.19 -24.54
N LEU A 181 15.86 -33.87 -24.33
CA LEU A 181 16.08 -32.89 -25.39
C LEU A 181 17.54 -32.79 -25.84
N GLY A 182 18.46 -33.45 -25.13
CA GLY A 182 19.90 -33.30 -25.32
C GLY A 182 20.31 -31.84 -25.12
N PHE A 183 19.77 -31.20 -24.08
CA PHE A 183 20.00 -29.82 -23.68
C PHE A 183 21.45 -29.68 -23.14
N PRO A 184 22.36 -29.02 -23.86
CA PRO A 184 23.77 -28.94 -23.48
C PRO A 184 24.09 -27.66 -22.73
N ASP A 185 25.15 -27.70 -21.91
CA ASP A 185 25.95 -26.51 -21.63
C ASP A 185 26.45 -25.95 -22.99
N ASN A 186 25.98 -24.76 -23.39
CA ASN A 186 26.42 -23.96 -24.55
C ASN A 186 25.84 -24.26 -25.96
N THR A 187 24.65 -24.85 -26.12
CA THR A 187 23.97 -24.90 -27.46
C THR A 187 22.77 -23.96 -27.53
N GLU A 188 22.54 -23.32 -28.68
CA GLU A 188 21.42 -22.41 -28.84
C GLU A 188 20.06 -23.17 -28.82
N PRO A 189 19.08 -22.70 -28.03
CA PRO A 189 17.75 -23.31 -27.91
C PRO A 189 17.06 -23.61 -29.25
N ALA A 190 17.17 -22.68 -30.21
CA ALA A 190 16.52 -22.78 -31.51
C ALA A 190 17.05 -23.93 -32.38
N ASP A 191 18.23 -24.47 -32.08
CA ASP A 191 18.83 -25.58 -32.82
C ASP A 191 18.35 -26.95 -32.30
N ILE A 192 17.89 -27.01 -31.04
CA ILE A 192 17.42 -28.25 -30.41
C ILE A 192 16.12 -28.74 -31.07
N ALA A 193 15.12 -27.86 -31.22
CA ALA A 193 13.84 -28.22 -31.82
C ALA A 193 14.00 -28.56 -33.31
N ARG A 194 14.80 -27.78 -34.04
CA ARG A 194 15.11 -28.05 -35.46
C ARG A 194 15.80 -29.40 -35.65
N ARG A 195 16.79 -29.73 -34.80
CA ARG A 195 17.45 -31.03 -34.80
C ARG A 195 16.46 -32.16 -34.50
N TRP A 196 15.61 -31.99 -33.48
CA TRP A 196 14.63 -33.00 -33.10
C TRP A 196 13.67 -33.34 -34.25
N ILE A 197 13.17 -32.32 -34.96
CA ILE A 197 12.30 -32.48 -36.14
C ILE A 197 13.06 -33.17 -37.27
N TYR A 198 14.28 -32.71 -37.58
CA TYR A 198 15.08 -33.25 -38.69
C TYR A 198 15.40 -34.74 -38.51
N GLU A 199 15.76 -35.16 -37.30
CA GLU A 199 16.03 -36.56 -36.97
C GLU A 199 14.80 -37.47 -37.16
N ARG A 200 13.59 -36.89 -37.15
CA ARG A 200 12.30 -37.61 -37.18
C ARG A 200 11.47 -37.31 -38.43
N GLN A 201 12.04 -36.61 -39.42
CA GLN A 201 11.33 -36.16 -40.62
C GLN A 201 10.75 -37.28 -41.48
N ASN A 202 11.28 -38.51 -41.34
CA ASN A 202 10.82 -39.69 -42.08
C ASN A 202 9.73 -40.48 -41.33
N VAL A 203 9.37 -40.08 -40.10
CA VAL A 203 8.29 -40.71 -39.33
C VAL A 203 6.95 -40.29 -39.92
N SER A 204 6.27 -41.25 -40.56
CA SER A 204 5.01 -41.02 -41.27
C SER A 204 3.94 -42.07 -41.00
N GLN A 205 4.31 -43.23 -40.47
CA GLN A 205 3.37 -44.29 -40.12
C GLN A 205 2.60 -43.93 -38.86
N ARG A 206 1.31 -44.28 -38.83
CA ARG A 206 0.41 -43.96 -37.71
C ARG A 206 0.93 -44.45 -36.37
N ASP A 207 1.38 -45.71 -36.30
CA ASP A 207 1.82 -46.32 -35.05
C ASP A 207 3.13 -45.69 -34.54
N ASP A 208 4.05 -45.35 -35.45
CA ASP A 208 5.29 -44.64 -35.11
C ASP A 208 5.01 -43.22 -34.60
N LEU A 209 4.03 -42.51 -35.19
CA LEU A 209 3.58 -41.20 -34.72
C LEU A 209 2.91 -41.27 -33.35
N LEU A 210 2.11 -42.32 -33.09
CA LEU A 210 1.52 -42.54 -31.76
C LEU A 210 2.61 -42.83 -30.72
N ALA A 211 3.56 -43.70 -31.04
CA ALA A 211 4.69 -44.00 -30.17
C ALA A 211 5.54 -42.74 -29.87
N LEU A 212 5.72 -41.86 -30.86
CA LEU A 212 6.42 -40.59 -30.68
C LEU A 212 5.62 -39.62 -29.79
N ALA A 213 4.29 -39.57 -29.93
CA ALA A 213 3.43 -38.78 -29.06
C ALA A 213 3.50 -39.28 -27.61
N ASP A 214 3.49 -40.60 -27.40
CA ASP A 214 3.64 -41.24 -26.08
C ASP A 214 5.04 -40.98 -25.49
N GLU A 215 6.07 -40.96 -26.33
CA GLU A 215 7.43 -40.58 -25.92
C GLU A 215 7.48 -39.13 -25.44
N LEU A 216 6.91 -38.18 -26.20
CA LEU A 216 6.84 -36.77 -25.80
C LEU A 216 6.02 -36.60 -24.51
N GLU A 217 4.91 -37.31 -24.36
CA GLU A 217 4.13 -37.24 -23.14
C GLU A 217 4.95 -37.71 -21.92
N SER A 218 5.62 -38.86 -22.05
CA SER A 218 6.31 -39.52 -20.93
C SER A 218 7.67 -38.91 -20.59
N LYS A 219 8.45 -38.48 -21.58
CA LYS A 219 9.83 -37.97 -21.38
C LYS A 219 9.93 -36.45 -21.34
N LEU A 220 8.88 -35.73 -21.76
CA LEU A 220 8.90 -34.28 -21.82
C LEU A 220 7.73 -33.65 -21.04
N VAL A 221 6.48 -33.89 -21.45
CA VAL A 221 5.32 -33.20 -20.86
C VAL A 221 5.10 -33.56 -19.39
N ARG A 222 5.14 -34.86 -19.03
CA ARG A 222 4.97 -35.31 -17.65
C ARG A 222 6.10 -34.80 -16.74
N PRO A 223 7.40 -34.94 -17.10
CA PRO A 223 8.48 -34.40 -16.28
C PRO A 223 8.41 -32.88 -16.11
N LEU A 224 8.05 -32.11 -17.14
CA LEU A 224 7.88 -30.66 -17.02
C LEU A 224 6.70 -30.26 -16.13
N SER A 225 5.66 -31.09 -16.08
CA SER A 225 4.45 -30.85 -15.28
C SER A 225 4.56 -31.39 -13.84
N ASP A 226 5.72 -31.93 -13.44
CA ASP A 226 5.88 -32.52 -12.12
C ASP A 226 5.80 -31.45 -11.01
N PRO A 227 4.92 -31.60 -10.00
CA PRO A 227 4.83 -30.66 -8.89
C PRO A 227 6.13 -30.48 -8.09
N GLY A 228 7.00 -31.50 -8.06
CA GLY A 228 8.31 -31.46 -7.41
C GLY A 228 9.33 -30.54 -8.10
N ASN A 229 9.01 -29.99 -9.28
CA ASN A 229 9.86 -29.00 -9.94
C ASN A 229 9.85 -27.63 -9.23
N VAL A 230 8.91 -27.40 -8.33
CA VAL A 230 8.79 -26.16 -7.56
C VAL A 230 8.77 -26.44 -6.06
N VAL A 231 9.58 -25.69 -5.32
CA VAL A 231 9.60 -25.71 -3.86
C VAL A 231 9.12 -24.39 -3.26
N ALA A 232 8.61 -23.48 -4.09
CA ALA A 232 7.94 -22.26 -3.68
C ALA A 232 6.72 -22.02 -4.57
N SER A 233 5.82 -21.19 -4.09
CA SER A 233 4.62 -20.74 -4.79
C SER A 233 4.61 -19.21 -4.84
N SER A 234 4.19 -18.67 -5.96
CA SER A 234 3.80 -17.27 -6.05
C SER A 234 2.38 -17.10 -5.49
N ARG A 235 2.03 -15.92 -5.01
CA ARG A 235 0.68 -15.54 -4.59
C ARG A 235 0.42 -14.08 -4.92
N SER A 236 -0.85 -13.73 -5.02
CA SER A 236 -1.30 -12.35 -5.25
C SER A 236 -2.60 -12.13 -4.47
N LEU A 237 -2.67 -11.06 -3.69
CA LEU A 237 -3.75 -10.73 -2.75
C LEU A 237 -4.21 -9.28 -2.97
N TYR A 238 -5.53 -9.09 -3.11
CA TYR A 238 -6.13 -7.81 -3.55
C TYR A 238 -7.20 -7.29 -2.61
N ASN A 239 -7.40 -7.97 -1.49
CA ASN A 239 -8.38 -7.64 -0.47
C ASN A 239 -7.84 -6.69 0.61
N ILE A 240 -6.57 -6.27 0.52
CA ILE A 240 -6.00 -5.25 1.40
C ILE A 240 -6.29 -3.88 0.78
N SER A 241 -6.96 -3.01 1.53
CA SER A 241 -7.47 -1.72 1.02
C SER A 241 -6.38 -0.76 0.55
N ALA A 242 -5.25 -0.73 1.24
CA ALA A 242 -4.16 0.22 1.00
C ALA A 242 -3.16 -0.24 -0.08
N PHE A 243 -3.04 -1.55 -0.34
CA PHE A 243 -2.09 -2.09 -1.33
C PHE A 243 -2.49 -3.48 -1.84
N TYR A 244 -2.04 -3.80 -3.05
CA TYR A 244 -2.04 -5.16 -3.59
C TYR A 244 -0.75 -5.87 -3.16
N LEU A 245 -0.84 -7.12 -2.73
CA LEU A 245 0.29 -7.85 -2.18
C LEU A 245 0.62 -9.08 -3.01
N TYR A 246 1.86 -9.17 -3.48
CA TYR A 246 2.38 -10.30 -4.24
C TYR A 246 3.49 -10.94 -3.44
N ARG A 247 3.54 -12.28 -3.43
CA ARG A 247 4.48 -13.01 -2.58
C ARG A 247 5.10 -14.17 -3.30
N LEU A 248 6.36 -14.46 -2.98
CA LEU A 248 6.99 -15.75 -3.18
C LEU A 248 7.14 -16.42 -1.81
N MET A 249 6.65 -17.64 -1.66
CA MET A 249 6.67 -18.33 -0.37
C MET A 249 6.71 -19.85 -0.49
N HIS A 250 7.30 -20.51 0.50
CA HIS A 250 7.13 -21.95 0.74
C HIS A 250 5.97 -22.18 1.71
N ARG A 251 5.09 -23.14 1.39
CA ARG A 251 3.93 -23.45 2.24
C ARG A 251 4.21 -24.63 3.16
N PHE A 252 3.80 -24.48 4.41
CA PHE A 252 3.70 -25.56 5.39
C PHE A 252 2.23 -25.74 5.81
N HIS A 253 1.90 -26.84 6.49
CA HIS A 253 0.63 -27.02 7.19
C HIS A 253 0.85 -26.93 8.70
N GLY A 254 -0.09 -26.30 9.38
CA GLY A 254 -0.13 -26.13 10.82
C GLY A 254 -1.39 -26.74 11.43
N GLY A 255 -1.29 -27.29 12.63
CA GLY A 255 -2.41 -27.94 13.32
C GLY A 255 -2.74 -29.33 12.76
N SER A 256 -3.76 -29.98 13.34
CA SER A 256 -4.21 -31.32 12.93
C SER A 256 -5.62 -31.29 12.32
N SER A 257 -6.08 -32.44 11.80
CA SER A 257 -7.47 -32.64 11.37
C SER A 257 -8.47 -32.69 12.53
N ILE A 258 -8.01 -32.50 13.77
CA ILE A 258 -8.80 -32.57 15.00
C ILE A 258 -8.80 -31.21 15.72
N GLU A 259 -7.73 -30.42 15.59
CA GLU A 259 -7.60 -29.09 16.20
C GLU A 259 -6.80 -28.14 15.29
N ALA A 260 -7.43 -27.06 14.86
CA ALA A 260 -6.81 -26.04 14.00
C ALA A 260 -5.98 -25.05 14.83
N MET A 261 -4.94 -24.48 14.22
CA MET A 261 -4.18 -23.38 14.84
C MET A 261 -5.06 -22.14 15.00
N THR A 262 -4.90 -21.42 16.10
CA THR A 262 -5.45 -20.07 16.23
C THR A 262 -4.70 -19.12 15.28
N HIS A 263 -5.30 -17.96 14.98
CA HIS A 263 -4.67 -16.96 14.11
C HIS A 263 -3.32 -16.48 14.67
N ALA A 264 -3.24 -16.27 15.98
CA ALA A 264 -2.02 -15.90 16.69
C ALA A 264 -0.92 -16.94 16.42
N ILE A 265 -1.17 -18.20 16.80
CA ILE A 265 -0.21 -19.30 16.62
C ILE A 265 0.19 -19.51 15.15
N LYS A 266 -0.74 -19.31 14.20
CA LYS A 266 -0.43 -19.33 12.75
C LYS A 266 0.60 -18.25 12.40
N GLN A 267 0.44 -17.03 12.90
CA GLN A 267 1.37 -15.92 12.66
C GLN A 267 2.74 -16.21 13.26
N GLU A 268 2.80 -16.68 14.50
CA GLU A 268 4.06 -17.07 15.14
C GLU A 268 4.75 -18.19 14.36
N ALA A 269 4.02 -19.25 14.01
CA ALA A 269 4.53 -20.37 13.22
C ALA A 269 5.09 -19.90 11.87
N SER A 270 4.38 -19.00 11.19
CA SER A 270 4.80 -18.40 9.91
C SER A 270 6.08 -17.58 10.09
N GLY A 271 6.19 -16.82 11.17
CA GLY A 271 7.40 -16.08 11.55
C GLY A 271 8.60 -17.00 11.82
N LEU A 272 8.39 -18.12 12.52
CA LEU A 272 9.43 -19.10 12.83
C LEU A 272 9.99 -19.78 11.57
N VAL A 273 9.10 -20.26 10.68
CA VAL A 273 9.55 -20.91 9.43
C VAL A 273 10.19 -19.90 8.48
N THR A 274 9.64 -18.69 8.36
CA THR A 274 10.24 -17.60 7.57
C THR A 274 11.65 -17.28 8.08
N GLY A 275 11.81 -17.05 9.38
CA GLY A 275 13.14 -16.78 9.96
C GLY A 275 14.14 -17.90 9.71
N SER A 276 13.69 -19.16 9.78
CA SER A 276 14.55 -20.34 9.58
C SER A 276 14.88 -20.61 8.11
N MET A 277 14.04 -20.17 7.17
CA MET A 277 14.29 -20.24 5.73
C MET A 277 15.39 -19.28 5.26
N HIS A 278 15.76 -18.30 6.09
CA HIS A 278 16.83 -17.34 5.78
C HIS A 278 17.99 -17.42 6.79
N PRO A 279 18.70 -18.53 6.94
CA PRO A 279 19.77 -18.62 7.92
C PRO A 279 20.91 -17.64 7.58
N ALA A 280 21.41 -16.92 8.58
CA ALA A 280 22.48 -15.93 8.39
C ALA A 280 23.76 -16.52 7.77
N GLN A 281 24.01 -17.82 7.99
CA GLN A 281 25.15 -18.54 7.42
C GLN A 281 25.02 -18.83 5.91
N LEU A 282 23.83 -18.73 5.30
CA LEU A 282 23.63 -18.99 3.88
C LEU A 282 23.85 -17.70 3.07
N GLU A 283 25.11 -17.27 2.96
CA GLU A 283 25.46 -16.04 2.21
C GLU A 283 25.00 -16.08 0.74
N TRP A 284 25.00 -17.27 0.12
CA TRP A 284 24.50 -17.47 -1.25
C TRP A 284 23.00 -17.15 -1.39
N LEU A 285 22.22 -17.37 -0.34
CA LEU A 285 20.78 -17.06 -0.36
C LEU A 285 20.55 -15.56 -0.30
N CYS A 286 21.30 -14.84 0.54
CA CYS A 286 21.27 -13.38 0.59
C CYS A 286 21.69 -12.79 -0.77
N ALA A 287 22.79 -13.26 -1.33
CA ALA A 287 23.27 -12.82 -2.64
C ALA A 287 22.25 -13.08 -3.77
N TRP A 288 21.56 -14.22 -3.73
CA TRP A 288 20.48 -14.50 -4.68
C TRP A 288 19.35 -13.49 -4.55
N HIS A 289 18.82 -13.26 -3.35
CA HIS A 289 17.75 -12.28 -3.15
C HIS A 289 18.15 -10.87 -3.60
N GLU A 290 19.34 -10.38 -3.25
CA GLU A 290 19.82 -9.06 -3.69
C GLU A 290 19.86 -8.96 -5.21
N LYS A 291 20.34 -10.00 -5.88
CA LYS A 291 20.36 -10.07 -7.34
C LYS A 291 18.95 -10.02 -7.93
N GLN A 292 17.99 -10.76 -7.35
CA GLN A 292 16.61 -10.77 -7.85
C GLN A 292 15.90 -9.42 -7.62
N ILE A 293 16.07 -8.80 -6.45
CA ILE A 293 15.50 -7.48 -6.17
C ILE A 293 16.12 -6.41 -7.08
N ALA A 294 17.44 -6.45 -7.30
CA ALA A 294 18.10 -5.52 -8.22
C ALA A 294 17.60 -5.71 -9.68
N ALA A 295 17.45 -6.95 -10.12
CA ALA A 295 16.93 -7.27 -11.46
C ALA A 295 15.49 -6.80 -11.66
N LEU A 296 14.61 -7.06 -10.68
CA LEU A 296 13.22 -6.55 -10.71
C LEU A 296 13.20 -5.01 -10.72
N GLY A 297 14.09 -4.36 -9.95
CA GLY A 297 14.23 -2.91 -9.98
C GLY A 297 14.62 -2.37 -11.36
N GLU A 298 15.54 -3.04 -12.06
CA GLU A 298 15.90 -2.66 -13.44
C GLU A 298 14.73 -2.84 -14.43
N GLN A 299 13.97 -3.94 -14.31
CA GLN A 299 12.77 -4.16 -15.12
C GLN A 299 11.72 -3.07 -14.91
N LEU A 300 11.49 -2.67 -13.65
CA LEU A 300 10.52 -1.62 -13.31
C LEU A 300 11.02 -0.22 -13.68
N ASP A 301 12.33 0.05 -13.60
CA ASP A 301 12.92 1.29 -14.14
C ASP A 301 12.73 1.39 -15.66
N ASN A 302 12.93 0.28 -16.38
CA ASN A 302 12.67 0.20 -17.82
C ASN A 302 11.21 0.44 -18.15
N LEU A 303 10.30 -0.20 -17.41
CA LEU A 303 8.86 0.02 -17.56
C LEU A 303 8.47 1.47 -17.26
N SER A 304 9.02 2.06 -16.20
CA SER A 304 8.80 3.47 -15.83
C SER A 304 9.14 4.40 -16.99
N ARG A 305 10.30 4.22 -17.64
CA ARG A 305 10.71 5.02 -18.81
C ARG A 305 9.75 4.88 -20.00
N LYS A 306 9.22 3.69 -20.26
CA LYS A 306 8.24 3.46 -21.32
C LYS A 306 6.92 4.16 -21.02
N LEU A 307 6.44 4.04 -19.77
CA LEU A 307 5.22 4.71 -19.31
C LEU A 307 5.37 6.24 -19.32
N GLN A 308 6.54 6.77 -18.94
CA GLN A 308 6.85 8.20 -19.05
C GLN A 308 6.67 8.71 -20.48
N ALA A 309 7.28 8.01 -21.45
CA ALA A 309 7.18 8.37 -22.86
C ALA A 309 5.72 8.28 -23.36
N LYS A 310 4.98 7.24 -22.97
CA LYS A 310 3.57 7.06 -23.36
C LYS A 310 2.66 8.15 -22.81
N PHE A 311 2.80 8.49 -21.53
CA PHE A 311 1.92 9.43 -20.85
C PHE A 311 2.38 10.89 -20.94
N GLY A 312 3.53 11.14 -21.59
CA GLY A 312 4.11 12.48 -21.68
C GLY A 312 4.48 13.07 -20.32
N ARG A 313 4.90 12.24 -19.36
CA ARG A 313 5.24 12.68 -18.00
C ARG A 313 6.69 13.17 -17.93
N PRO A 314 6.97 14.30 -17.23
CA PRO A 314 8.32 14.84 -17.10
C PRO A 314 9.19 14.08 -16.07
N GLY A 315 8.56 13.35 -15.14
CA GLY A 315 9.20 12.62 -14.06
C GLY A 315 8.85 11.13 -14.05
N PRO A 316 9.41 10.34 -13.12
CA PRO A 316 9.16 8.91 -13.06
C PRO A 316 7.69 8.57 -12.88
N VAL A 317 7.23 7.51 -13.55
CA VAL A 317 5.86 6.97 -13.37
C VAL A 317 5.82 5.91 -12.29
N LEU A 318 6.93 5.16 -12.11
CA LEU A 318 7.05 4.11 -11.11
C LEU A 318 8.25 4.39 -10.18
N ARG A 319 8.12 3.96 -8.92
CA ARG A 319 9.25 3.84 -7.96
C ARG A 319 9.19 2.46 -7.33
N PHE A 320 10.31 1.72 -7.37
CA PHE A 320 10.45 0.42 -6.73
C PHE A 320 11.58 0.46 -5.71
N TYR A 321 11.38 -0.14 -4.54
CA TYR A 321 12.37 -0.14 -3.46
C TYR A 321 12.20 -1.31 -2.50
N LEU A 322 13.31 -1.73 -1.89
CA LEU A 322 13.32 -2.57 -0.70
C LEU A 322 12.87 -1.74 0.51
N LYS A 323 12.02 -2.29 1.37
CA LYS A 323 11.54 -1.65 2.60
C LYS A 323 12.02 -2.40 3.85
N GLY A 324 11.64 -1.91 5.03
CA GLY A 324 11.93 -2.57 6.30
C GLY A 324 13.39 -2.46 6.75
N GLY A 325 13.75 -3.32 7.71
CA GLY A 325 15.04 -3.21 8.42
C GLY A 325 16.26 -3.43 7.53
N ARG A 326 16.16 -4.32 6.53
CA ARG A 326 17.26 -4.58 5.59
C ARG A 326 17.54 -3.38 4.70
N ALA A 327 16.49 -2.74 4.19
CA ALA A 327 16.62 -1.50 3.42
C ALA A 327 17.29 -0.41 4.24
N MET A 328 16.89 -0.24 5.50
CA MET A 328 17.49 0.75 6.41
C MET A 328 18.99 0.53 6.59
N PHE A 329 19.41 -0.70 6.94
CA PHE A 329 20.84 -1.00 7.13
C PHE A 329 21.63 -0.89 5.83
N THR A 330 21.02 -1.20 4.69
CA THR A 330 21.63 -0.98 3.38
C THR A 330 21.82 0.51 3.11
N ALA A 331 20.82 1.35 3.38
CA ALA A 331 20.90 2.81 3.26
C ALA A 331 21.92 3.44 4.24
N LEU A 332 22.12 2.85 5.42
CA LEU A 332 23.16 3.22 6.37
C LEU A 332 24.58 2.75 5.97
N GLY A 333 24.73 2.05 4.84
CA GLY A 333 26.01 1.50 4.40
C GLY A 333 26.51 0.31 5.22
N THR A 334 25.62 -0.32 6.01
CA THR A 334 25.92 -1.49 6.87
C THR A 334 25.00 -2.68 6.56
N PRO A 335 24.86 -3.11 5.29
CA PRO A 335 23.84 -4.09 4.87
C PRO A 335 23.92 -5.44 5.59
N ARG A 336 25.09 -5.83 6.13
CA ARG A 336 25.27 -7.06 6.93
C ARG A 336 24.51 -7.07 8.26
N LEU A 337 24.14 -5.91 8.78
CA LEU A 337 23.30 -5.80 9.98
C LEU A 337 21.80 -5.96 9.67
N GLY A 338 21.44 -5.99 8.38
CA GLY A 338 20.09 -6.27 7.91
C GLY A 338 19.63 -7.69 8.22
N THR A 339 18.46 -7.80 8.84
CA THR A 339 17.77 -9.09 9.07
C THR A 339 17.05 -9.56 7.81
N ASN A 340 16.52 -10.79 7.82
CA ASN A 340 15.92 -11.49 6.69
C ASN A 340 14.54 -11.00 6.28
N ASP A 341 14.47 -9.73 5.92
CA ASP A 341 13.27 -9.05 5.48
C ASP A 341 13.49 -8.63 4.01
N TRP A 342 12.84 -9.34 3.08
CA TRP A 342 12.87 -9.09 1.63
C TRP A 342 11.55 -8.49 1.15
N ASP A 343 11.04 -7.63 2.00
CA ASP A 343 9.89 -6.79 1.83
C ASP A 343 10.19 -5.67 0.83
N THR A 344 9.31 -5.45 -0.15
CA THR A 344 9.46 -4.40 -1.17
C THR A 344 8.17 -3.60 -1.39
N GLY A 345 8.31 -2.44 -2.03
CA GLY A 345 7.21 -1.56 -2.42
C GLY A 345 7.34 -1.08 -3.86
N VAL A 346 6.20 -0.99 -4.56
CA VAL A 346 6.03 -0.30 -5.84
C VAL A 346 5.02 0.83 -5.68
N LEU A 347 5.41 2.03 -6.10
CA LEU A 347 4.53 3.20 -6.17
C LEU A 347 4.29 3.53 -7.64
N ILE A 348 3.05 3.90 -7.94
CA ILE A 348 2.62 4.37 -9.27
C ILE A 348 2.15 5.81 -9.11
N ASP A 349 2.67 6.72 -9.93
CA ASP A 349 2.39 8.15 -9.89
C ASP A 349 0.89 8.46 -9.67
N PRO A 350 0.48 8.94 -8.47
CA PRO A 350 -0.91 9.15 -8.12
C PRO A 350 -1.54 10.33 -8.87
N GLU A 351 -0.74 11.18 -9.51
CA GLU A 351 -1.21 12.29 -10.33
C GLU A 351 -1.65 11.85 -11.74
N LEU A 352 -1.41 10.58 -12.11
CA LEU A 352 -1.90 10.06 -13.38
C LEU A 352 -3.44 10.10 -13.43
N PRO A 353 -4.01 10.47 -14.60
CA PRO A 353 -5.41 10.21 -14.88
C PRO A 353 -5.74 8.73 -14.63
N ALA A 354 -6.96 8.44 -14.18
CA ALA A 354 -7.35 7.09 -13.77
C ALA A 354 -7.00 6.01 -14.80
N GLU A 355 -7.29 6.26 -16.08
CA GLU A 355 -6.96 5.34 -17.18
C GLU A 355 -5.45 5.06 -17.31
N ALA A 356 -4.63 6.11 -17.24
CA ALA A 356 -3.18 5.98 -17.30
C ALA A 356 -2.63 5.25 -16.06
N TRP A 357 -3.21 5.51 -14.88
CA TRP A 357 -2.83 4.82 -13.65
C TRP A 357 -3.14 3.32 -13.72
N TYR A 358 -4.34 2.92 -14.15
CA TYR A 358 -4.67 1.49 -14.26
C TYR A 358 -3.91 0.80 -15.38
N THR A 359 -3.58 1.52 -16.45
CA THR A 359 -2.67 1.01 -17.49
C THR A 359 -1.28 0.73 -16.91
N ALA A 360 -0.75 1.65 -16.09
CA ALA A 360 0.51 1.46 -15.39
C ALA A 360 0.43 0.29 -14.39
N PHE A 361 -0.65 0.21 -13.61
CA PHE A 361 -0.89 -0.87 -12.66
C PHE A 361 -0.91 -2.24 -13.33
N ALA A 362 -1.65 -2.39 -14.42
CA ALA A 362 -1.70 -3.64 -15.16
C ALA A 362 -0.32 -4.06 -15.70
N ALA A 363 0.47 -3.10 -16.20
CA ALA A 363 1.83 -3.38 -16.64
C ALA A 363 2.77 -3.78 -15.48
N VAL A 364 2.64 -3.15 -14.31
CA VAL A 364 3.39 -3.53 -13.10
C VAL A 364 2.97 -4.91 -12.62
N ASN A 365 1.67 -5.16 -12.51
CA ASN A 365 1.10 -6.46 -12.14
C ASN A 365 1.69 -7.57 -13.00
N ASP A 366 1.64 -7.41 -14.31
CA ASP A 366 2.10 -8.42 -15.26
C ASP A 366 3.62 -8.64 -15.15
N THR A 367 4.39 -7.56 -14.94
CA THR A 367 5.83 -7.64 -14.69
C THR A 367 6.13 -8.40 -13.40
N VAL A 368 5.44 -8.07 -12.30
CA VAL A 368 5.64 -8.69 -10.99
C VAL A 368 5.25 -10.17 -11.01
N ILE A 369 4.06 -10.52 -11.51
CA ILE A 369 3.58 -11.92 -11.54
C ILE A 369 4.54 -12.79 -12.35
N LYS A 370 4.99 -12.32 -13.53
CA LYS A 370 5.95 -13.08 -14.35
C LYS A 370 7.26 -13.31 -13.65
N THR A 371 7.80 -12.28 -13.01
CA THR A 371 9.04 -12.40 -12.25
C THR A 371 8.87 -13.41 -11.12
N LEU A 372 7.80 -13.33 -10.33
CA LEU A 372 7.56 -14.32 -9.27
C LEU A 372 7.34 -15.75 -9.79
N ASP A 373 6.69 -15.90 -10.95
CA ASP A 373 6.49 -17.19 -11.63
C ASP A 373 7.81 -17.81 -12.10
N GLU A 374 8.80 -17.02 -12.51
CA GLU A 374 10.15 -17.50 -12.83
C GLU A 374 10.98 -17.76 -11.57
N LEU A 375 10.87 -16.88 -10.57
CA LEU A 375 11.63 -16.98 -9.32
C LEU A 375 11.30 -18.24 -8.51
N ARG A 376 10.07 -18.78 -8.59
CA ARG A 376 9.75 -20.05 -7.90
C ARG A 376 10.58 -21.23 -8.40
N TYR A 377 10.93 -21.24 -9.68
CA TYR A 377 11.83 -22.22 -10.27
C TYR A 377 13.30 -21.87 -10.01
N GLY A 378 13.66 -20.59 -10.14
CA GLY A 378 15.01 -20.12 -9.81
C GLY A 378 15.40 -20.38 -8.35
N TYR A 379 14.43 -20.37 -7.42
CA TYR A 379 14.65 -20.75 -6.03
C TYR A 379 14.88 -22.27 -5.88
N THR A 380 14.10 -23.10 -6.58
CA THR A 380 14.36 -24.55 -6.63
C THR A 380 15.77 -24.85 -7.17
N GLU A 381 16.16 -24.20 -8.28
CA GLU A 381 17.49 -24.36 -8.87
C GLU A 381 18.59 -23.95 -7.89
N LEU A 382 18.40 -22.84 -7.18
CA LEU A 382 19.33 -22.36 -6.15
C LEU A 382 19.54 -23.41 -5.04
N LEU A 383 18.46 -24.02 -4.55
CA LEU A 383 18.55 -25.04 -3.50
C LEU A 383 19.27 -26.30 -3.97
N TYR A 384 18.95 -26.81 -5.17
CA TYR A 384 19.65 -27.99 -5.71
C TYR A 384 21.13 -27.71 -6.01
N GLY A 385 21.46 -26.51 -6.49
CA GLY A 385 22.84 -26.05 -6.68
C GLY A 385 23.64 -25.97 -5.37
N ASN A 386 22.97 -25.85 -4.22
CA ASN A 386 23.58 -25.76 -2.89
C ASN A 386 23.20 -26.92 -1.97
N LYS A 387 22.68 -28.04 -2.49
CA LYS A 387 22.12 -29.14 -1.69
C LYS A 387 23.09 -29.71 -0.64
N ALA A 388 24.38 -29.78 -0.97
CA ALA A 388 25.42 -30.23 -0.04
C ALA A 388 25.54 -29.32 1.20
N ALA A 389 25.31 -28.01 1.05
CA ALA A 389 25.30 -27.06 2.16
C ALA A 389 24.02 -27.15 3.01
N LEU A 390 22.92 -27.65 2.43
CA LEU A 390 21.66 -27.90 3.15
C LEU A 390 21.70 -29.18 4.00
N ALA A 391 22.52 -30.16 3.60
CA ALA A 391 22.68 -31.45 4.28
C ALA A 391 23.62 -31.44 5.48
N ALA A 392 24.42 -30.37 5.67
CA ALA A 392 25.29 -30.25 6.84
C ALA A 392 24.43 -30.18 8.12
N PRO A 393 24.80 -30.88 9.21
CA PRO A 393 24.03 -30.84 10.45
C PRO A 393 24.01 -29.40 10.93
N ALA A 394 22.87 -28.74 10.75
CA ALA A 394 22.57 -27.50 11.40
C ALA A 394 22.39 -27.83 12.89
N THR A 395 23.49 -27.98 13.63
CA THR A 395 23.56 -27.48 15.01
C THR A 395 23.48 -25.96 14.96
N ALA A 396 22.39 -25.45 14.38
CA ALA A 396 21.92 -24.14 14.68
C ALA A 396 21.40 -24.27 16.11
N THR A 397 22.23 -23.88 17.08
CA THR A 397 21.70 -23.21 18.25
C THR A 397 20.67 -22.23 17.70
N LEU A 398 19.40 -22.43 18.03
CA LEU A 398 18.34 -21.46 17.82
C LEU A 398 18.81 -20.19 18.54
N ALA A 399 19.69 -19.40 17.91
CA ALA A 399 20.04 -18.07 18.35
C ALA A 399 18.71 -17.35 18.33
N ALA A 400 18.19 -17.13 19.54
CA ALA A 400 16.84 -16.69 19.85
C ALA A 400 16.15 -16.13 18.61
N VAL A 401 15.37 -16.98 17.92
CA VAL A 401 14.48 -16.50 16.87
C VAL A 401 13.55 -15.58 17.63
N VAL A 402 13.83 -14.27 17.59
CA VAL A 402 12.98 -13.26 18.20
C VAL A 402 11.63 -13.50 17.56
N PRO A 403 10.65 -13.94 18.36
CA PRO A 403 9.35 -14.22 17.82
C PRO A 403 8.82 -13.03 17.04
N ARG A 404 8.16 -13.28 15.91
CA ARG A 404 7.19 -12.32 15.40
C ARG A 404 5.87 -12.65 16.13
N ASP A 405 5.83 -12.37 17.43
CA ASP A 405 4.64 -12.59 18.30
C ASP A 405 3.91 -11.25 18.38
N GLU A 406 2.69 -11.18 17.85
CA GLU A 406 1.38 -11.45 18.48
C GLU A 406 0.93 -10.22 19.31
N ASP A 407 -0.30 -9.77 19.03
CA ASP A 407 -1.03 -8.64 19.67
C ASP A 407 -1.03 -7.27 18.97
N GLU A 408 -1.16 -7.23 17.64
CA GLU A 408 -2.08 -6.23 17.07
C GLU A 408 -3.45 -6.92 16.95
N GLU A 409 -4.51 -6.31 17.51
CA GLU A 409 -5.85 -6.69 17.08
C GLU A 409 -5.85 -6.59 15.56
N PRO A 410 -6.05 -7.71 14.83
CA PRO A 410 -6.00 -7.67 13.39
C PRO A 410 -7.12 -6.73 12.98
N ASN A 411 -6.76 -5.59 12.37
CA ASN A 411 -7.76 -4.68 11.84
C ASN A 411 -8.69 -5.47 10.90
N GLU A 412 -9.88 -4.94 10.66
CA GLU A 412 -10.90 -5.61 9.82
C GLU A 412 -10.33 -6.12 8.48
N TYR A 413 -9.33 -5.42 7.90
CA TYR A 413 -8.65 -5.80 6.67
C TYR A 413 -7.67 -6.97 6.84
N THR A 414 -6.92 -7.05 7.94
CA THR A 414 -6.05 -8.18 8.27
C THR A 414 -6.88 -9.44 8.53
N LEU A 415 -8.02 -9.30 9.21
CA LEU A 415 -8.99 -10.38 9.40
C LEU A 415 -9.59 -10.86 8.09
N ALA A 416 -10.04 -9.94 7.22
CA ALA A 416 -10.53 -10.27 5.88
C ALA A 416 -9.44 -10.90 4.99
N GLY A 417 -8.19 -10.44 5.14
CA GLY A 417 -6.96 -11.04 4.58
C GLY A 417 -6.83 -12.51 4.93
N ALA A 418 -6.79 -12.80 6.23
CA ALA A 418 -6.64 -14.13 6.78
C ALA A 418 -7.85 -15.04 6.48
N GLN A 419 -9.07 -14.51 6.50
CA GLN A 419 -10.28 -15.24 6.13
C GLN A 419 -10.32 -15.62 4.65
N ALA A 420 -9.96 -14.70 3.75
CA ALA A 420 -9.85 -15.00 2.33
C ALA A 420 -8.77 -16.06 2.07
N GLU A 421 -7.64 -15.98 2.76
CA GLU A 421 -6.61 -17.01 2.73
C GLU A 421 -7.16 -18.38 3.19
N ALA A 422 -7.86 -18.43 4.32
CA ALA A 422 -8.48 -19.67 4.80
C ALA A 422 -9.54 -20.23 3.83
N LEU A 423 -10.36 -19.39 3.18
CA LEU A 423 -11.33 -19.80 2.16
C LEU A 423 -10.65 -20.35 0.90
N ALA A 424 -9.56 -19.70 0.49
CA ALA A 424 -8.69 -20.14 -0.60
C ALA A 424 -8.06 -21.51 -0.32
N GLU A 425 -7.63 -21.74 0.92
CA GLU A 425 -7.10 -23.03 1.37
C GLU A 425 -8.18 -24.12 1.37
N ALA A 426 -9.40 -23.79 1.81
CA ALA A 426 -10.53 -24.72 1.82
C ALA A 426 -10.95 -25.21 0.41
N ALA A 427 -10.75 -24.38 -0.62
CA ALA A 427 -11.06 -24.72 -2.01
C ALA A 427 -10.07 -25.72 -2.64
N GLN A 428 -8.84 -25.84 -2.12
CA GLN A 428 -7.80 -26.72 -2.67
C GLN A 428 -7.93 -28.20 -2.24
N ASP A 429 -8.51 -28.47 -1.06
CA ASP A 429 -8.64 -29.82 -0.51
C ASP A 429 -9.88 -30.59 -1.00
N THR A 430 -10.80 -29.94 -1.72
CA THR A 430 -11.94 -30.60 -2.35
C THR A 430 -11.65 -30.82 -3.84
N ARG A 431 -11.65 -32.08 -4.30
CA ARG A 431 -11.68 -32.38 -5.74
C ARG A 431 -12.74 -31.50 -6.38
N ALA A 432 -12.31 -30.64 -7.32
CA ALA A 432 -13.10 -29.58 -7.93
C ALA A 432 -14.59 -29.95 -8.11
N PRO A 433 -15.52 -29.10 -7.61
CA PRO A 433 -16.85 -29.07 -8.19
C PRO A 433 -17.37 -27.65 -8.44
N GLN A 434 -17.73 -27.44 -9.70
CA GLN A 434 -18.97 -26.81 -10.18
C GLN A 434 -19.57 -25.62 -9.40
N SER A 435 -19.41 -24.45 -10.02
CA SER A 435 -20.21 -23.20 -9.91
C SER A 435 -20.09 -22.38 -8.61
N GLN A 436 -19.58 -21.15 -8.80
CA GLN A 436 -19.37 -20.08 -7.82
C GLN A 436 -20.62 -19.64 -7.03
N LEU A 437 -21.83 -19.92 -7.51
CA LEU A 437 -23.07 -19.50 -6.83
C LEU A 437 -23.32 -20.22 -5.50
N THR A 438 -22.78 -21.43 -5.32
CA THR A 438 -23.08 -22.28 -4.16
C THR A 438 -22.34 -21.84 -2.90
N LEU A 439 -21.16 -21.22 -3.04
CA LEU A 439 -20.37 -20.66 -1.93
C LEU A 439 -20.97 -19.37 -1.33
N MET A 440 -21.81 -18.67 -2.09
CA MET A 440 -22.58 -17.50 -1.62
C MET A 440 -23.92 -17.87 -0.98
N SER A 441 -24.24 -19.16 -0.88
CA SER A 441 -25.47 -19.61 -0.23
C SER A 441 -25.28 -19.79 1.28
N MET A 442 -26.35 -19.54 2.04
CA MET A 442 -26.43 -19.87 3.47
C MET A 442 -26.04 -21.32 3.79
N ALA A 443 -26.19 -22.25 2.83
CA ALA A 443 -25.78 -23.64 2.95
C ALA A 443 -24.25 -23.85 2.88
N GLY A 444 -23.54 -23.02 2.10
CA GLY A 444 -22.06 -23.02 2.05
C GLY A 444 -21.44 -22.49 3.34
N LEU A 445 -22.02 -21.43 3.92
CA LEU A 445 -21.67 -20.91 5.25
C LEU A 445 -21.99 -21.90 6.38
N GLN A 446 -23.10 -22.65 6.28
CA GLN A 446 -23.43 -23.72 7.24
C GLN A 446 -22.49 -24.93 7.15
N ALA A 447 -21.94 -25.24 5.97
CA ALA A 447 -20.94 -26.30 5.81
C ALA A 447 -19.55 -25.88 6.35
N ALA A 448 -19.17 -24.60 6.24
CA ALA A 448 -18.00 -24.06 6.92
C ALA A 448 -18.19 -24.05 8.46
N ALA A 449 -19.42 -23.80 8.92
CA ALA A 449 -19.80 -23.87 10.33
C ALA A 449 -19.92 -25.30 10.90
N SER A 450 -19.83 -26.35 10.07
CA SER A 450 -19.99 -27.75 10.51
C SER A 450 -18.75 -28.33 11.23
N GLY A 451 -17.76 -27.51 11.57
CA GLY A 451 -16.83 -27.78 12.68
C GLY A 451 -15.81 -28.91 12.52
N THR A 452 -15.50 -29.36 11.29
CA THR A 452 -14.34 -30.25 11.11
C THR A 452 -13.07 -29.41 11.09
N ALA A 453 -12.22 -29.54 12.12
CA ALA A 453 -10.92 -28.90 12.16
C ALA A 453 -10.07 -29.36 10.95
N ARG A 454 -9.47 -28.41 10.24
CA ARG A 454 -8.61 -28.69 9.08
C ARG A 454 -7.22 -28.09 9.31
N PRO A 455 -6.16 -28.68 8.73
CA PRO A 455 -4.83 -28.09 8.74
C PRO A 455 -4.87 -26.67 8.16
N THR A 456 -4.21 -25.74 8.82
CA THR A 456 -4.11 -24.32 8.43
C THR A 456 -2.83 -24.10 7.60
N GLY A 457 -2.85 -23.28 6.56
CA GLY A 457 -1.63 -22.91 5.86
C GLY A 457 -0.70 -22.05 6.72
N ILE A 458 0.58 -22.40 6.72
CA ILE A 458 1.65 -21.68 7.42
C ILE A 458 2.63 -21.16 6.38
N ASN A 459 2.94 -19.86 6.45
CA ASN A 459 3.61 -19.14 5.38
C ASN A 459 5.10 -18.95 5.68
N GLY A 460 5.97 -19.54 4.84
CA GLY A 460 7.40 -19.26 4.81
C GLY A 460 7.74 -18.25 3.72
N GLU A 461 7.80 -16.97 4.09
CA GLU A 461 7.94 -15.85 3.16
C GLU A 461 9.38 -15.76 2.60
N LEU A 462 9.51 -15.61 1.27
CA LEU A 462 10.78 -15.41 0.57
C LEU A 462 10.93 -13.97 0.08
N ILE A 463 9.93 -13.47 -0.65
CA ILE A 463 9.90 -12.11 -1.22
C ILE A 463 8.47 -11.59 -1.15
N ASP A 464 8.28 -10.38 -0.64
CA ASP A 464 7.00 -9.69 -0.58
C ASP A 464 7.07 -8.40 -1.42
N ILE A 465 6.06 -8.17 -2.26
CA ILE A 465 5.95 -7.02 -3.15
C ILE A 465 4.58 -6.36 -2.94
N GLY A 466 4.57 -5.20 -2.31
CA GLY A 466 3.36 -4.38 -2.15
C GLY A 466 3.24 -3.32 -3.25
N ILE A 467 2.09 -3.21 -3.89
CA ILE A 467 1.75 -2.12 -4.82
C ILE A 467 0.67 -1.27 -4.18
N SER A 468 0.95 -0.02 -3.81
CA SER A 468 -0.05 0.84 -3.16
C SER A 468 -1.24 1.11 -4.10
N THR A 469 -2.47 1.08 -3.56
CA THR A 469 -3.67 1.36 -4.35
C THR A 469 -3.75 2.84 -4.70
N ARG A 470 -4.34 3.16 -5.87
CA ARG A 470 -4.48 4.54 -6.39
C ARG A 470 -5.09 5.51 -5.38
N SER A 471 -6.02 4.99 -4.59
CA SER A 471 -6.85 5.71 -3.65
C SER A 471 -6.29 5.79 -2.23
N SER A 472 -5.17 5.12 -1.97
CA SER A 472 -4.59 5.09 -0.64
C SER A 472 -3.94 6.43 -0.29
N VAL A 473 -4.03 6.81 0.98
CA VAL A 473 -3.23 7.92 1.53
C VAL A 473 -1.75 7.56 1.42
N GLU A 474 -1.42 6.29 1.68
CA GLU A 474 -0.10 5.70 1.64
C GLU A 474 0.59 5.89 0.29
N LEU A 475 -0.13 5.71 -0.83
CA LEU A 475 0.46 5.93 -2.16
C LEU A 475 0.92 7.38 -2.31
N ARG A 476 0.04 8.33 -1.96
CA ARG A 476 0.31 9.77 -2.14
C ARG A 476 1.40 10.26 -1.20
N GLU A 477 1.34 9.85 0.06
CA GLU A 477 2.39 10.12 1.05
C GLU A 477 3.73 9.58 0.58
N HIS A 478 3.82 8.28 0.29
CA HIS A 478 5.07 7.68 -0.15
C HIS A 478 5.54 8.27 -1.49
N TRP A 479 4.65 8.66 -2.39
CA TRP A 479 5.03 9.34 -3.62
C TRP A 479 5.65 10.73 -3.38
N ALA A 480 5.19 11.47 -2.38
CA ALA A 480 5.78 12.76 -2.03
C ALA A 480 7.18 12.61 -1.41
N HIS A 481 7.37 11.62 -0.53
CA HIS A 481 8.56 11.56 0.34
C HIS A 481 9.60 10.49 -0.05
N VAL A 482 9.20 9.39 -0.71
CA VAL A 482 10.11 8.28 -1.03
C VAL A 482 10.98 8.63 -2.23
N THR A 483 12.21 9.07 -1.95
CA THR A 483 13.27 9.12 -2.96
C THR A 483 14.09 7.84 -2.91
N VAL A 484 14.18 7.13 -4.04
CA VAL A 484 14.90 5.86 -4.16
C VAL A 484 16.33 6.09 -4.64
N THR A 485 17.27 5.40 -4.00
CA THR A 485 18.69 5.38 -4.35
C THR A 485 19.17 3.94 -4.58
N LYS A 486 20.22 3.75 -5.36
CA LYS A 486 20.82 2.43 -5.59
C LYS A 486 22.07 2.28 -4.72
N THR A 487 21.99 1.42 -3.72
CA THR A 487 23.04 1.27 -2.70
C THR A 487 23.57 -0.17 -2.69
N LYS A 488 24.86 -0.34 -2.40
CA LYS A 488 25.49 -1.67 -2.38
C LYS A 488 24.94 -2.51 -1.22
N GLY A 489 24.38 -3.67 -1.54
CA GLY A 489 24.02 -4.72 -0.59
C GLY A 489 25.23 -5.50 -0.07
N VAL A 490 24.98 -6.59 0.65
CA VAL A 490 25.98 -7.52 1.21
C VAL A 490 26.86 -8.13 0.13
N SER A 491 26.25 -8.54 -1.00
CA SER A 491 26.95 -9.15 -2.15
C SER A 491 27.61 -8.11 -3.07
N GLY A 492 27.36 -6.82 -2.83
CA GLY A 492 27.79 -5.72 -3.69
C GLY A 492 26.81 -5.38 -4.82
N ALA A 493 25.72 -6.13 -4.98
CA ALA A 493 24.63 -5.77 -5.90
C ALA A 493 24.04 -4.40 -5.52
N LEU A 494 23.65 -3.62 -6.53
CA LEU A 494 23.03 -2.32 -6.33
C LEU A 494 21.53 -2.50 -6.07
N VAL A 495 21.15 -2.45 -4.79
CA VAL A 495 19.77 -2.64 -4.33
C VAL A 495 19.07 -1.28 -4.28
N PRO A 496 17.86 -1.15 -4.86
CA PRO A 496 17.06 0.06 -4.72
C PRO A 496 16.53 0.20 -3.29
N VAL A 497 16.92 1.25 -2.58
CA VAL A 497 16.51 1.55 -1.20
C VAL A 497 16.09 3.01 -1.05
N PRO A 498 15.12 3.34 -0.17
CA PRO A 498 14.79 4.72 0.15
C PRO A 498 15.98 5.46 0.78
N GLN A 499 15.98 6.79 0.65
CA GLN A 499 16.86 7.65 1.43
C GLN A 499 16.55 7.57 2.93
N LEU A 500 17.50 7.98 3.78
CA LEU A 500 17.39 7.85 5.24
C LEU A 500 16.16 8.55 5.84
N GLY A 501 15.71 9.66 5.25
CA GLY A 501 14.52 10.38 5.72
C GLY A 501 13.25 9.52 5.74
N PHE A 502 13.06 8.66 4.74
CA PHE A 502 11.93 7.73 4.70
C PHE A 502 11.85 6.84 5.95
N PHE A 503 13.00 6.36 6.46
CA PHE A 503 13.00 5.52 7.65
C PHE A 503 12.71 6.32 8.93
N VAL A 504 13.01 7.62 8.96
CA VAL A 504 12.55 8.48 10.06
C VAL A 504 11.03 8.54 10.05
N ASP A 505 10.40 8.77 8.90
CA ASP A 505 8.94 8.87 8.77
C ASP A 505 8.23 7.52 9.03
N ASP A 506 8.75 6.42 8.49
CA ASP A 506 8.20 5.06 8.67
C ASP A 506 8.22 4.64 10.15
N PHE A 507 9.38 4.77 10.83
CA PHE A 507 9.45 4.47 12.26
C PHE A 507 8.65 5.47 13.10
N SER A 508 8.59 6.75 12.70
CA SER A 508 7.78 7.77 13.39
C SER A 508 6.29 7.45 13.35
N THR A 509 5.79 6.98 12.20
CA THR A 509 4.38 6.57 12.05
C THR A 509 4.02 5.48 13.05
N ILE A 510 4.84 4.43 13.10
CA ILE A 510 4.64 3.32 14.02
C ILE A 510 4.74 3.75 15.49
N LEU A 511 5.65 4.66 15.80
CA LEU A 511 5.77 5.19 17.16
C LEU A 511 4.55 6.02 17.55
N ARG A 512 3.98 6.79 16.63
CA ARG A 512 2.78 7.57 16.87
C ARG A 512 1.56 6.66 17.05
N ASP A 513 1.42 5.59 16.26
CA ASP A 513 0.43 4.53 16.47
C ASP A 513 0.50 3.98 17.90
N ALA A 514 1.70 3.59 18.33
CA ALA A 514 1.95 3.06 19.67
C ALA A 514 1.59 4.06 20.80
N VAL A 515 1.75 5.37 20.55
CA VAL A 515 1.34 6.39 21.52
C VAL A 515 -0.19 6.55 21.52
N GLU A 516 -0.89 6.38 20.40
CA GLU A 516 -2.35 6.44 20.34
C GLU A 516 -3.04 5.25 21.02
N THR A 517 -2.48 4.04 20.87
CA THR A 517 -3.00 2.79 21.48
C THR A 517 -1.95 2.10 22.38
N PRO A 518 -1.59 2.69 23.55
CA PRO A 518 -0.54 2.17 24.43
C PRO A 518 -0.75 0.73 24.90
N GLU A 519 -2.01 0.32 25.00
CA GLU A 519 -2.42 -1.01 25.45
C GLU A 519 -2.09 -2.13 24.45
N THR A 520 -1.94 -1.80 23.16
CA THR A 520 -1.59 -2.73 22.08
C THR A 520 -0.09 -2.73 21.76
N VAL A 521 0.72 -2.00 22.54
CA VAL A 521 2.16 -1.93 22.29
C VAL A 521 2.85 -3.27 22.57
N ASP A 522 3.60 -3.73 21.57
CA ASP A 522 4.44 -4.92 21.62
C ASP A 522 5.93 -4.59 21.91
N ARG A 523 6.71 -5.66 22.14
CA ARG A 523 8.16 -5.55 22.39
C ARG A 523 8.96 -5.11 21.16
N LYS A 524 8.41 -5.20 19.93
CA LYS A 524 9.10 -4.80 18.69
C LYS A 524 9.30 -3.29 18.64
N LEU A 525 8.51 -2.52 19.38
CA LEU A 525 8.68 -1.07 19.51
C LEU A 525 10.09 -0.71 20.03
N ALA A 526 10.67 -1.50 20.94
CA ALA A 526 12.04 -1.30 21.43
C ALA A 526 13.05 -1.30 20.27
N LYS A 527 12.96 -2.30 19.41
CA LYS A 527 13.82 -2.43 18.22
C LYS A 527 13.63 -1.28 17.24
N ARG A 528 12.39 -0.80 17.08
CA ARG A 528 12.05 0.34 16.20
C ARG A 528 12.61 1.65 16.76
N LEU A 529 12.56 1.87 18.08
CA LEU A 529 13.21 3.01 18.76
C LEU A 529 14.73 3.00 18.60
N ASP A 530 15.38 1.85 18.78
CA ASP A 530 16.83 1.71 18.57
C ASP A 530 17.21 2.04 17.12
N ARG A 531 16.46 1.51 16.16
CA ARG A 531 16.65 1.76 14.72
C ARG A 531 16.44 3.23 14.34
N LEU A 532 15.39 3.87 14.85
CA LEU A 532 15.17 5.30 14.66
C LEU A 532 16.35 6.11 15.22
N GLY A 533 16.84 5.76 16.40
CA GLY A 533 18.03 6.36 16.99
C GLY A 533 19.26 6.25 16.10
N LEU A 534 19.52 5.06 15.52
CA LEU A 534 20.62 4.84 14.58
C LEU A 534 20.50 5.70 13.32
N VAL A 535 19.30 5.77 12.73
CA VAL A 535 19.05 6.61 11.54
C VAL A 535 19.30 8.07 11.87
N LEU A 536 18.71 8.58 12.95
CA LEU A 536 18.88 9.97 13.37
C LEU A 536 20.32 10.31 13.74
N GLN A 537 21.12 9.38 14.25
CA GLN A 537 22.54 9.62 14.56
C GLN A 537 23.46 9.56 13.33
N SER A 538 22.96 9.09 12.19
CA SER A 538 23.76 8.99 10.96
C SER A 538 24.36 10.33 10.57
N GLY A 539 25.66 10.35 10.31
CA GLY A 539 26.36 11.52 9.79
C GLY A 539 26.21 11.74 8.28
N GLY A 540 25.39 10.94 7.60
CA GLY A 540 25.22 11.05 6.14
C GLY A 540 24.64 12.39 5.70
N ASP A 541 25.13 12.91 4.57
CA ASP A 541 24.70 14.19 4.00
C ASP A 541 23.18 14.26 3.76
N ALA A 542 22.57 13.13 3.41
CA ALA A 542 21.14 13.06 3.12
C ALA A 542 20.25 13.38 4.33
N ILE A 543 20.62 12.97 5.55
CA ILE A 543 19.81 13.27 6.74
C ILE A 543 20.17 14.61 7.36
N THR A 544 21.45 14.99 7.33
CA THR A 544 21.92 16.27 7.86
C THR A 544 21.39 17.45 7.06
N GLY A 545 21.33 17.32 5.72
CA GLY A 545 20.73 18.32 4.84
C GLY A 545 19.24 18.54 5.13
N VAL A 546 18.45 17.45 5.20
CA VAL A 546 17.00 17.53 5.48
C VAL A 546 16.73 18.16 6.84
N VAL A 547 17.47 17.77 7.89
CA VAL A 547 17.33 18.37 9.22
C VAL A 547 17.66 19.87 9.20
N ALA A 548 18.70 20.28 8.48
CA ALA A 548 19.08 21.68 8.37
C ALA A 548 18.00 22.52 7.67
N GLU A 549 17.40 21.99 6.60
CA GLU A 549 16.27 22.61 5.89
C GLU A 549 15.04 22.75 6.79
N LYS A 550 14.64 21.68 7.49
CA LYS A 550 13.54 21.69 8.47
C LYS A 550 13.80 22.71 9.58
N LEU A 551 15.01 22.73 10.15
CA LEU A 551 15.39 23.70 11.19
C LEU A 551 15.34 25.15 10.69
N ALA A 552 15.71 25.40 9.43
CA ALA A 552 15.62 26.73 8.84
C ALA A 552 14.16 27.21 8.74
N ARG A 553 13.24 26.34 8.30
CA ARG A 553 11.79 26.63 8.27
C ARG A 553 11.25 26.89 9.66
N LEU A 554 11.57 26.05 10.63
CA LEU A 554 11.14 26.24 12.02
C LEU A 554 11.61 27.57 12.62
N LYS A 555 12.84 28.00 12.32
CA LYS A 555 13.35 29.31 12.77
C LYS A 555 12.57 30.48 12.18
N GLN A 556 11.96 30.30 11.01
CA GLN A 556 11.12 31.31 10.37
C GLN A 556 9.69 31.28 10.92
N GLN A 557 9.11 30.10 11.09
CA GLN A 557 7.70 29.92 11.45
C GLN A 557 7.43 30.06 12.96
N VAL A 558 8.30 29.49 13.79
CA VAL A 558 8.14 29.41 15.25
C VAL A 558 9.42 29.82 16.00
N PRO A 559 9.92 31.05 15.79
CA PRO A 559 11.19 31.50 16.34
C PRO A 559 11.25 31.49 17.87
N LYS A 560 10.14 31.76 18.57
CA LYS A 560 10.12 31.74 20.06
C LYS A 560 10.27 30.30 20.57
N THR A 561 9.59 29.35 19.94
CA THR A 561 9.66 27.93 20.25
C THR A 561 11.07 27.41 20.05
N ILE A 562 11.70 27.69 18.91
CA ILE A 562 13.08 27.28 18.64
C ILE A 562 14.07 27.96 19.60
N GLY A 563 13.84 29.23 19.92
CA GLY A 563 14.64 29.97 20.90
C GLY A 563 14.57 29.39 22.32
N ALA A 564 13.38 28.89 22.71
CA ALA A 564 13.17 28.21 23.99
C ALA A 564 13.75 26.79 23.98
N LEU A 565 13.53 26.04 22.89
CA LEU A 565 13.90 24.62 22.77
C LEU A 565 15.41 24.41 22.58
N LYS A 566 16.03 25.23 21.71
CA LYS A 566 17.46 25.11 21.33
C LYS A 566 17.86 23.68 20.93
N PRO A 567 17.19 23.09 19.91
CA PRO A 567 17.45 21.71 19.53
C PRO A 567 18.91 21.54 19.06
N VAL A 568 19.54 20.45 19.48
CA VAL A 568 20.92 20.11 19.09
C VAL A 568 20.89 19.17 17.88
N ASP A 569 21.10 19.73 16.69
CA ASP A 569 21.03 19.04 15.39
C ASP A 569 22.09 17.93 15.18
N SER A 570 23.03 17.74 16.10
CA SER A 570 23.99 16.64 16.11
C SER A 570 23.56 15.44 16.95
N THR A 571 22.44 15.55 17.68
CA THR A 571 21.90 14.48 18.53
C THR A 571 20.62 13.89 17.95
N ALA A 572 20.34 12.62 18.24
CA ALA A 572 19.08 11.98 17.80
C ALA A 572 17.85 12.72 18.35
N GLU A 573 17.89 13.09 19.63
CA GLU A 573 16.83 13.84 20.30
C GLU A 573 16.56 15.17 19.60
N GLY A 574 17.58 16.02 19.42
CA GLY A 574 17.41 17.31 18.76
C GLY A 574 16.93 17.21 17.31
N ARG A 575 17.43 16.22 16.56
CA ARG A 575 16.95 15.95 15.19
C ARG A 575 15.49 15.51 15.17
N LEU A 576 15.09 14.64 16.09
CA LEU A 576 13.69 14.20 16.18
C LEU A 576 12.77 15.35 16.57
N GLN A 577 13.18 16.20 17.51
CA GLN A 577 12.41 17.39 17.90
C GLN A 577 12.17 18.33 16.70
N ILE A 578 13.21 18.57 15.89
CA ILE A 578 13.10 19.33 14.64
C ILE A 578 12.13 18.63 13.69
N TRP A 579 12.28 17.32 13.51
CA TRP A 579 11.47 16.54 12.58
C TRP A 579 9.98 16.55 12.93
N THR A 580 9.64 16.29 14.20
CA THR A 580 8.23 16.20 14.62
C THR A 580 7.56 17.55 14.69
N LEU A 581 8.28 18.62 15.07
CA LEU A 581 7.73 19.97 15.11
C LEU A 581 7.50 20.52 13.69
N ASP A 582 8.44 20.30 12.78
CA ASP A 582 8.29 20.72 11.37
C ASP A 582 7.11 19.99 10.72
N ALA A 583 7.04 18.67 10.89
CA ALA A 583 5.93 17.85 10.40
C ALA A 583 4.55 18.35 10.92
N LEU A 584 4.47 18.73 12.19
CA LEU A 584 3.26 19.29 12.80
C LEU A 584 2.87 20.62 12.15
N LEU A 585 3.80 21.56 12.03
CA LEU A 585 3.53 22.90 11.51
C LEU A 585 3.19 22.89 10.02
N GLU A 586 3.87 22.04 9.23
CA GLU A 586 3.51 21.81 7.83
C GLU A 586 2.10 21.21 7.71
N SER A 587 1.74 20.26 8.57
CA SER A 587 0.40 19.66 8.57
C SER A 587 -0.71 20.64 8.94
N LEU A 588 -0.40 21.63 9.77
CA LEU A 588 -1.32 22.69 10.21
C LEU A 588 -1.39 23.87 9.21
N ASP A 589 -0.51 23.90 8.21
CA ASP A 589 -0.42 24.99 7.23
C ASP A 589 -0.36 26.38 7.90
N VAL A 590 0.50 26.53 8.91
CA VAL A 590 0.59 27.75 9.74
C VAL A 590 0.99 29.00 8.96
N ASP A 591 1.65 28.82 7.83
CA ASP A 591 2.12 29.90 6.95
C ASP A 591 1.05 30.39 5.98
N ALA A 592 -0.07 29.67 5.84
CA ALA A 592 -1.19 30.12 5.03
C ALA A 592 -1.61 31.54 5.46
N PRO A 593 -1.90 32.46 4.51
CA PRO A 593 -2.27 33.83 4.83
C PRO A 593 -3.39 33.96 5.88
N GLY A 594 -4.32 33.00 5.92
CA GLY A 594 -5.40 32.95 6.91
C GLY A 594 -5.04 32.36 8.28
N HIS A 595 -3.92 31.64 8.39
CA HIS A 595 -3.51 30.96 9.62
C HIS A 595 -2.38 31.67 10.38
N ARG A 596 -1.69 32.64 9.75
CA ARG A 596 -0.53 33.33 10.35
C ARG A 596 -0.76 33.90 11.75
N SER A 597 -1.90 34.55 11.98
CA SER A 597 -2.23 35.13 13.30
C SER A 597 -2.40 34.06 14.38
N TRP A 598 -2.91 32.89 14.02
CA TRP A 598 -2.97 31.74 14.92
C TRP A 598 -1.60 31.05 15.05
N GLY A 599 -0.78 31.02 13.99
CA GLY A 599 0.60 30.53 14.01
C GLY A 599 1.50 31.29 15.00
N GLU A 600 1.39 32.62 15.08
CA GLU A 600 2.12 33.43 16.07
C GLU A 600 1.70 33.13 17.52
N ALA A 601 0.41 32.86 17.73
CA ALA A 601 -0.12 32.44 19.02
C ALA A 601 0.34 31.01 19.37
N LEU A 602 0.35 30.10 18.39
CA LEU A 602 0.89 28.76 18.53
C LEU A 602 2.37 28.79 18.90
N ASP A 603 3.19 29.64 18.27
CA ASP A 603 4.61 29.80 18.63
C ASP A 603 4.79 30.23 20.10
N THR A 604 3.98 31.19 20.55
CA THR A 604 4.02 31.68 21.94
C THR A 604 3.60 30.60 22.92
N TYR A 605 2.53 29.88 22.58
CA TYR A 605 1.99 28.79 23.37
C TYR A 605 2.97 27.63 23.50
N VAL A 606 3.51 27.14 22.38
CA VAL A 606 4.48 26.04 22.38
C VAL A 606 5.77 26.45 23.11
N ALA A 607 6.27 27.68 22.92
CA ALA A 607 7.41 28.19 23.68
C ALA A 607 7.16 28.21 25.21
N SER A 608 5.93 28.51 25.64
CA SER A 608 5.54 28.45 27.05
C SER A 608 5.57 27.02 27.59
N LEU A 609 5.09 26.05 26.81
CA LEU A 609 5.14 24.61 27.15
C LEU A 609 6.58 24.09 27.22
N VAL A 610 7.47 24.56 26.34
CA VAL A 610 8.91 24.24 26.42
C VAL A 610 9.48 24.77 27.73
N THR A 611 9.20 26.03 28.05
CA THR A 611 9.74 26.71 29.23
C THR A 611 9.24 26.09 30.54
N SER A 612 8.00 25.62 30.57
CA SER A 612 7.41 24.91 31.71
C SER A 612 7.83 23.43 31.80
N GLY A 613 8.60 22.93 30.82
CA GLY A 613 9.04 21.53 30.74
C GLY A 613 7.91 20.55 30.41
N GLN A 614 6.87 21.02 29.71
CA GLN A 614 5.67 20.28 29.35
C GLN A 614 5.62 19.85 27.87
N LEU A 615 6.43 20.43 26.97
CA LEU A 615 6.42 20.05 25.55
C LEU A 615 6.89 18.60 25.33
N TYR A 616 7.83 18.13 26.16
CA TYR A 616 8.33 16.75 26.16
C TYR A 616 8.21 16.17 27.56
N ASP A 617 6.98 15.83 27.94
CA ASP A 617 6.71 15.39 29.30
C ASP A 617 7.10 13.92 29.51
N GLU A 618 8.33 13.70 29.98
CA GLU A 618 8.81 12.38 30.44
C GLU A 618 7.98 11.78 31.59
N ARG A 619 7.08 12.57 32.20
CA ARG A 619 6.19 12.17 33.29
C ARG A 619 4.81 11.73 32.78
N SER A 620 4.55 11.80 31.47
CA SER A 620 3.29 11.36 30.86
C SER A 620 2.98 9.91 31.22
N ASP A 621 1.74 9.65 31.62
CA ASP A 621 1.28 8.29 31.94
C ASP A 621 1.29 7.38 30.71
N VAL A 622 1.12 7.96 29.51
CA VAL A 622 1.27 7.23 28.24
C VAL A 622 2.70 6.72 28.08
N LEU A 623 3.70 7.58 28.30
CA LEU A 623 5.10 7.17 28.26
C LEU A 623 5.38 6.07 29.28
N LYS A 624 4.91 6.22 30.52
CA LYS A 624 5.11 5.20 31.58
C LYS A 624 4.52 3.86 31.18
N SER A 625 3.30 3.88 30.62
CA SER A 625 2.59 2.68 30.17
C SER A 625 3.35 1.94 29.06
N ILE A 626 3.79 2.67 28.04
CA ILE A 626 4.57 2.11 26.92
C ILE A 626 5.93 1.61 27.42
N TRP A 627 6.65 2.43 28.20
CA TRP A 627 7.98 2.09 28.69
C TRP A 627 7.98 0.84 29.56
N ALA A 628 6.97 0.65 30.41
CA ALA A 628 6.83 -0.54 31.25
C ALA A 628 6.69 -1.85 30.46
N ARG A 629 6.28 -1.78 29.18
CA ARG A 629 6.14 -2.95 28.30
C ARG A 629 7.41 -3.31 27.54
N ILE A 630 8.33 -2.36 27.38
CA ILE A 630 9.49 -2.48 26.49
C ILE A 630 10.84 -2.30 27.18
N SER A 631 10.87 -1.88 28.45
CA SER A 631 12.10 -1.58 29.18
C SER A 631 13.05 -2.77 29.28
N ASP A 632 12.49 -3.97 29.42
CA ASP A 632 13.23 -5.20 29.66
C ASP A 632 14.14 -5.55 28.46
N GLU A 633 13.74 -5.14 27.25
CA GLU A 633 14.53 -5.30 26.02
C GLU A 633 15.84 -4.47 26.03
N PHE A 634 15.96 -3.50 26.94
CA PHE A 634 17.13 -2.63 27.08
C PHE A 634 17.98 -2.91 28.31
N GLU A 635 17.67 -3.92 29.14
CA GLU A 635 18.43 -4.23 30.37
C GLU A 635 19.93 -4.43 30.12
N SER A 636 20.26 -5.07 29.00
CA SER A 636 21.66 -5.33 28.60
C SER A 636 22.36 -4.14 27.92
N ALA A 637 21.64 -3.05 27.64
CA ALA A 637 22.13 -1.88 26.91
C ALA A 637 21.51 -0.58 27.43
N SER A 638 21.89 -0.17 28.65
CA SER A 638 21.34 0.99 29.36
C SER A 638 21.35 2.28 28.54
N ASP A 639 22.42 2.54 27.78
CA ASP A 639 22.58 3.76 27.00
C ASP A 639 21.59 3.81 25.82
N LYS A 640 21.34 2.65 25.19
CA LYS A 640 20.29 2.52 24.15
C LYS A 640 18.92 2.74 24.75
N GLY A 641 18.65 2.18 25.92
CA GLY A 641 17.41 2.40 26.65
C GLY A 641 17.17 3.86 26.99
N ALA A 642 18.19 4.56 27.48
CA ALA A 642 18.10 5.99 27.79
C ALA A 642 17.77 6.82 26.54
N ASN A 643 18.43 6.54 25.41
CA ASN A 643 18.13 7.21 24.14
C ASN A 643 16.71 6.90 23.64
N ALA A 644 16.31 5.62 23.65
CA ALA A 644 14.98 5.19 23.24
C ALA A 644 13.86 5.87 24.06
N ARG A 645 14.06 5.99 25.38
CA ARG A 645 13.11 6.66 26.28
C ARG A 645 12.96 8.15 25.95
N LYS A 646 14.06 8.83 25.62
CA LYS A 646 14.04 10.24 25.20
C LYS A 646 13.27 10.43 23.89
N LEU A 647 13.55 9.59 22.89
CA LEU A 647 12.81 9.65 21.61
C LEU A 647 11.31 9.43 21.82
N LEU A 648 10.93 8.47 22.68
CA LEU A 648 9.53 8.25 23.05
C LEU A 648 8.91 9.48 23.74
N GLY A 649 9.66 10.16 24.62
CA GLY A 649 9.26 11.42 25.25
C GLY A 649 8.89 12.52 24.24
N VAL A 650 9.66 12.62 23.15
CA VAL A 650 9.39 13.56 22.05
C VAL A 650 8.05 13.25 21.38
N PHE A 651 7.75 11.97 21.10
CA PHE A 651 6.48 11.57 20.49
C PHE A 651 5.28 11.77 21.41
N THR A 652 5.38 11.39 22.68
CA THR A 652 4.28 11.57 23.65
C THR A 652 3.95 13.04 23.87
N GLY A 653 4.98 13.88 23.88
CA GLY A 653 4.84 15.34 23.96
C GLY A 653 4.18 15.95 22.73
N THR A 654 4.66 15.58 21.54
CA THR A 654 4.07 16.04 20.27
C THR A 654 2.60 15.62 20.15
N ARG A 655 2.24 14.38 20.52
CA ARG A 655 0.84 13.93 20.56
C ARG A 655 -0.02 14.78 21.49
N ALA A 656 0.46 15.08 22.69
CA ALA A 656 -0.30 15.88 23.66
C ALA A 656 -0.59 17.29 23.10
N LEU A 657 0.38 17.87 22.38
CA LEU A 657 0.20 19.12 21.66
C LEU A 657 -0.88 19.01 20.57
N VAL A 658 -0.81 17.99 19.71
CA VAL A 658 -1.81 17.73 18.66
C VAL A 658 -3.21 17.54 19.25
N SER A 659 -3.34 16.76 20.33
CA SER A 659 -4.62 16.54 21.02
C SER A 659 -5.20 17.85 21.57
N THR A 660 -4.35 18.73 22.09
CA THR A 660 -4.77 20.03 22.61
C THR A 660 -5.24 20.94 21.49
N ILE A 661 -4.48 21.03 20.39
CA ILE A 661 -4.88 21.78 19.20
C ILE A 661 -6.21 21.26 18.65
N ALA A 662 -6.36 19.95 18.46
CA ALA A 662 -7.60 19.36 17.95
C ALA A 662 -8.81 19.63 18.87
N LYS A 663 -8.62 19.55 20.20
CA LYS A 663 -9.67 19.90 21.18
C LYS A 663 -10.08 21.36 21.08
N ASP A 664 -9.11 22.26 20.90
CA ASP A 664 -9.37 23.68 20.76
C ASP A 664 -10.12 23.97 19.45
N LEU A 665 -9.69 23.39 18.32
CA LEU A 665 -10.44 23.47 17.07
C LEU A 665 -11.86 22.89 17.19
N LYS A 666 -12.06 21.82 17.97
CA LYS A 666 -13.40 21.27 18.25
C LYS A 666 -14.26 22.22 19.08
N ARG A 667 -13.66 22.95 20.03
CA ARG A 667 -14.37 24.00 20.77
C ARG A 667 -14.83 25.14 19.86
N LEU A 668 -14.04 25.48 18.83
CA LEU A 668 -14.48 26.42 17.78
C LEU A 668 -15.67 25.89 16.99
N GLU A 669 -15.63 24.64 16.54
CA GLU A 669 -16.77 24.00 15.84
C GLU A 669 -18.05 24.06 16.68
N ILE A 670 -17.95 23.75 17.98
CA ILE A 670 -19.09 23.85 18.92
C ILE A 670 -19.56 25.31 19.06
N ALA A 671 -18.64 26.26 19.15
CA ALA A 671 -18.97 27.67 19.23
C ALA A 671 -19.70 28.20 17.99
N PHE A 672 -19.45 27.64 16.80
CA PHE A 672 -20.22 27.95 15.59
C PHE A 672 -21.67 27.45 15.67
N GLY A 673 -21.94 26.39 16.44
CA GLY A 673 -23.29 25.94 16.76
C GLY A 673 -24.03 25.31 15.57
N LEU A 674 -23.41 24.32 14.91
CA LEU A 674 -24.01 23.56 13.79
C LEU A 674 -25.45 23.13 14.13
N PRO A 675 -26.44 23.41 13.26
CA PRO A 675 -27.83 23.09 13.51
C PRO A 675 -28.10 21.62 13.22
N ASP A 676 -29.04 21.05 13.95
CA ASP A 676 -29.67 19.78 13.60
C ASP A 676 -30.74 20.06 12.52
N LEU A 677 -30.70 19.39 11.38
CA LEU A 677 -31.62 19.70 10.28
C LEU A 677 -33.07 19.42 10.69
N GLY A 678 -33.93 20.42 10.51
CA GLY A 678 -35.35 20.36 10.87
C GLY A 678 -35.70 20.92 12.25
N LYS A 679 -34.72 21.39 13.03
CA LYS A 679 -34.96 22.14 14.29
C LYS A 679 -34.78 23.65 14.09
N PRO A 680 -35.38 24.50 14.95
CA PRO A 680 -35.13 25.94 14.93
C PRO A 680 -33.62 26.22 15.05
N LEU A 681 -33.13 27.11 14.19
CA LEU A 681 -31.72 27.48 14.18
C LEU A 681 -31.30 28.04 15.54
N PRO A 682 -30.14 27.62 16.10
CA PRO A 682 -29.61 28.22 17.32
C PRO A 682 -29.38 29.73 17.13
N THR A 683 -29.85 30.57 18.05
CA THR A 683 -29.52 32.01 18.07
C THR A 683 -28.07 32.25 18.48
N GLY A 684 -27.41 33.31 17.99
CA GLY A 684 -26.06 33.68 18.43
C GLY A 684 -24.98 33.58 17.33
N ALA A 685 -24.02 32.67 17.50
CA ALA A 685 -22.89 32.50 16.58
C ALA A 685 -23.32 31.85 15.24
N TRP A 686 -24.24 30.89 15.28
CA TRP A 686 -24.78 30.26 14.08
C TRP A 686 -25.52 31.24 13.15
N GLU A 687 -26.32 32.14 13.73
CA GLU A 687 -26.99 33.21 12.96
C GLU A 687 -25.98 34.10 12.24
N LEU A 688 -24.86 34.43 12.91
CA LEU A 688 -23.78 35.19 12.30
C LEU A 688 -23.12 34.42 11.15
N VAL A 689 -22.85 33.13 11.33
CA VAL A 689 -22.33 32.22 10.30
C VAL A 689 -23.26 32.18 9.08
N SER A 690 -24.56 31.96 9.28
CA SER A 690 -25.57 31.93 8.22
C SER A 690 -25.63 33.26 7.45
N ASN A 691 -25.59 34.38 8.16
CA ASN A 691 -25.59 35.72 7.56
C ASN A 691 -24.31 35.99 6.76
N ILE A 692 -23.15 35.53 7.25
CA ILE A 692 -21.87 35.63 6.53
C ILE A 692 -21.93 34.81 5.24
N VAL A 693 -22.32 33.52 5.31
CA VAL A 693 -22.44 32.66 4.13
C VAL A 693 -23.42 33.27 3.13
N THR A 694 -24.57 33.75 3.58
CA THR A 694 -25.57 34.39 2.71
C THR A 694 -25.05 35.67 2.06
N ALA A 695 -24.32 36.51 2.81
CA ALA A 695 -23.71 37.72 2.28
C ALA A 695 -22.54 37.44 1.33
N LEU A 696 -21.83 36.32 1.53
CA LEU A 696 -20.68 35.87 0.76
C LEU A 696 -20.99 34.92 -0.41
N ALA A 697 -22.22 34.45 -0.58
CA ALA A 697 -22.62 33.46 -1.60
C ALA A 697 -23.30 34.09 -2.85
N PRO A 698 -22.78 35.17 -3.46
CA PRO A 698 -23.54 35.99 -4.40
C PRO A 698 -24.19 35.21 -5.54
N THR A 699 -25.41 35.64 -5.89
CA THR A 699 -26.10 35.26 -7.12
C THR A 699 -25.35 35.82 -8.35
N PRO A 700 -25.26 35.08 -9.47
CA PRO A 700 -24.25 35.29 -10.53
C PRO A 700 -24.27 36.59 -11.35
N ARG A 701 -25.10 37.60 -11.02
CA ARG A 701 -25.33 38.74 -11.93
C ARG A 701 -25.26 40.16 -11.37
N HIS A 702 -25.14 40.37 -10.06
CA HIS A 702 -25.32 41.73 -9.49
C HIS A 702 -24.16 42.27 -8.66
N VAL A 703 -22.95 41.72 -8.82
CA VAL A 703 -21.80 42.18 -8.03
C VAL A 703 -20.63 42.70 -8.86
N THR A 704 -20.34 42.12 -10.02
CA THR A 704 -19.00 42.30 -10.59
C THR A 704 -18.92 42.52 -12.10
N GLY A 705 -19.99 42.31 -12.88
CA GLY A 705 -19.83 42.23 -14.35
C GLY A 705 -18.87 41.11 -14.81
N ALA A 706 -18.45 40.24 -13.88
CA ALA A 706 -17.53 39.13 -14.07
C ALA A 706 -18.23 37.81 -13.71
N ASN A 707 -18.03 36.77 -14.52
CA ASN A 707 -18.54 35.43 -14.24
C ASN A 707 -17.78 34.85 -13.03
N ALA A 708 -18.43 34.77 -11.88
CA ALA A 708 -17.88 34.21 -10.66
C ALA A 708 -18.83 33.21 -10.02
N THR A 709 -18.29 32.09 -9.54
CA THR A 709 -19.03 31.05 -8.82
C THR A 709 -18.46 30.91 -7.41
N VAL A 710 -19.31 30.75 -6.40
CA VAL A 710 -18.87 30.48 -5.02
C VAL A 710 -19.14 29.03 -4.67
N ALA A 711 -18.26 28.43 -3.88
CA ALA A 711 -18.43 27.10 -3.32
C ALA A 711 -18.00 27.09 -1.85
N ILE A 712 -18.84 26.54 -0.98
CA ILE A 712 -18.45 26.16 0.38
C ILE A 712 -17.63 24.87 0.28
N VAL A 713 -16.47 24.85 0.93
CA VAL A 713 -15.52 23.72 0.92
C VAL A 713 -15.18 23.28 2.36
N GLY A 714 -14.22 22.36 2.50
CA GLY A 714 -13.64 21.99 3.77
C GLY A 714 -14.55 21.18 4.70
N ALA A 715 -14.23 21.20 5.99
CA ALA A 715 -14.96 20.45 7.01
C ALA A 715 -16.41 20.91 7.13
N PHE A 716 -16.68 22.22 6.98
CA PHE A 716 -18.04 22.75 7.05
C PHE A 716 -18.94 22.18 5.93
N ALA A 717 -18.42 22.10 4.69
CA ALA A 717 -19.14 21.47 3.59
C ALA A 717 -19.45 19.98 3.87
N ALA A 718 -18.49 19.24 4.46
CA ALA A 718 -18.70 17.85 4.84
C ALA A 718 -19.80 17.69 5.91
N ARG A 719 -19.87 18.61 6.89
CA ARG A 719 -20.96 18.64 7.89
C ARG A 719 -22.31 18.92 7.26
N LEU A 720 -22.40 19.82 6.28
CA LEU A 720 -23.65 20.09 5.57
C LEU A 720 -24.15 18.86 4.82
N HIS A 721 -23.26 18.11 4.17
CA HIS A 721 -23.61 16.84 3.52
C HIS A 721 -24.06 15.77 4.51
N LEU A 722 -23.35 15.60 5.62
CA LEU A 722 -23.70 14.65 6.68
C LEU A 722 -25.12 14.90 7.19
N LEU A 723 -25.39 16.15 7.54
CA LEU A 723 -26.70 16.56 8.02
C LEU A 723 -27.76 16.38 6.93
N HIS A 724 -27.48 16.80 5.69
CA HIS A 724 -28.43 16.68 4.56
C HIS A 724 -28.81 15.22 4.27
N ALA A 725 -27.90 14.29 4.49
CA ALA A 725 -28.15 12.86 4.43
C ALA A 725 -28.96 12.31 5.62
N GLY A 726 -29.31 13.14 6.60
CA GLY A 726 -30.06 12.75 7.81
C GLY A 726 -29.23 11.96 8.83
N LEU A 727 -27.91 12.08 8.78
CA LEU A 727 -26.99 11.31 9.62
C LEU A 727 -26.66 12.06 10.94
N SER A 728 -26.38 11.30 12.00
CA SER A 728 -26.00 11.85 13.31
C SER A 728 -24.70 12.65 13.24
N SER A 729 -24.66 13.80 13.93
CA SER A 729 -23.43 14.59 14.07
C SER A 729 -22.32 13.87 14.82
N GLU A 730 -22.65 12.86 15.63
CA GLU A 730 -21.67 12.02 16.36
C GLU A 730 -20.78 11.21 15.40
N LEU A 731 -21.24 10.92 14.17
CA LEU A 731 -20.41 10.26 13.16
C LEU A 731 -19.21 11.12 12.72
N ALA A 732 -19.25 12.42 13.01
CA ALA A 732 -18.13 13.31 12.79
C ALA A 732 -17.11 13.31 13.93
N ASP A 733 -17.34 12.56 15.01
CA ASP A 733 -16.39 12.45 16.11
C ASP A 733 -15.11 11.75 15.63
N GLY A 734 -13.95 12.37 15.87
CA GLY A 734 -12.68 11.89 15.35
C GLY A 734 -12.40 12.25 13.87
N THR A 735 -13.20 13.13 13.26
CA THR A 735 -12.90 13.76 11.97
C THR A 735 -12.27 15.15 12.15
N TRP A 736 -11.74 15.74 11.07
CA TRP A 736 -11.21 17.10 11.10
C TRP A 736 -12.32 18.07 11.53
N PRO A 737 -12.09 18.89 12.57
CA PRO A 737 -13.09 19.83 13.08
C PRO A 737 -13.31 20.98 12.11
N VAL A 738 -14.44 21.67 12.27
CA VAL A 738 -14.68 22.94 11.57
C VAL A 738 -13.94 24.06 12.29
N GLU A 739 -12.69 24.29 11.89
CA GLU A 739 -11.87 25.38 12.44
C GLU A 739 -12.31 26.76 11.92
N GLN A 740 -12.80 26.83 10.68
CA GLN A 740 -13.36 28.02 10.06
C GLN A 740 -14.31 27.63 8.91
N ILE A 741 -15.09 28.59 8.43
CA ILE A 741 -15.88 28.42 7.21
C ILE A 741 -15.00 28.75 6.00
N GLU A 742 -14.71 27.75 5.20
CA GLU A 742 -13.91 27.93 3.98
C GLU A 742 -14.83 28.12 2.75
N LEU A 743 -14.57 29.19 1.99
CA LEU A 743 -15.23 29.48 0.73
C LEU A 743 -14.20 29.63 -0.39
N GLU A 744 -14.49 29.05 -1.54
CA GLU A 744 -13.77 29.33 -2.78
C GLU A 744 -14.57 30.27 -3.67
N LEU A 745 -13.91 31.32 -4.16
CA LEU A 745 -14.39 32.19 -5.21
C LEU A 745 -13.70 31.81 -6.53
N TRP A 746 -14.45 31.16 -7.41
CA TRP A 746 -13.97 30.73 -8.71
C TRP A 746 -14.09 31.88 -9.70
N LEU A 747 -12.94 32.40 -10.11
CA LEU A 747 -12.85 33.52 -11.04
C LEU A 747 -12.33 33.03 -12.39
N THR A 748 -12.91 33.56 -13.47
CA THR A 748 -12.36 33.32 -14.81
C THR A 748 -10.94 33.92 -14.93
N PRO A 749 -10.08 33.41 -15.82
CA PRO A 749 -8.73 33.95 -16.02
C PRO A 749 -8.69 35.46 -16.29
N SER A 750 -9.71 36.01 -16.97
CA SER A 750 -9.87 37.44 -17.22
C SER A 750 -10.14 38.29 -15.96
N SER A 751 -10.67 37.67 -14.91
CA SER A 751 -11.11 38.31 -13.68
C SER A 751 -10.15 38.04 -12.51
N LEU A 752 -9.29 37.02 -12.63
CA LEU A 752 -8.24 36.66 -11.67
C LEU A 752 -7.37 37.86 -11.25
N PRO A 753 -6.90 38.73 -12.17
CA PRO A 753 -6.10 39.90 -11.80
C PRO A 753 -6.84 40.94 -10.93
N GLN A 754 -8.18 40.87 -10.86
CA GLN A 754 -9.03 41.78 -10.08
C GLN A 754 -9.43 41.18 -8.71
N SER A 755 -8.85 40.03 -8.33
CA SER A 755 -9.15 39.30 -7.10
C SER A 755 -9.22 40.18 -5.86
N VAL A 756 -8.19 40.99 -5.59
CA VAL A 756 -8.11 41.86 -4.40
C VAL A 756 -9.24 42.89 -4.39
N GLN A 757 -9.57 43.48 -5.55
CA GLN A 757 -10.68 44.41 -5.66
C GLN A 757 -12.02 43.73 -5.36
N ILE A 758 -12.21 42.52 -5.86
CA ILE A 758 -13.43 41.72 -5.64
C ILE A 758 -13.55 41.34 -4.15
N LEU A 759 -12.46 40.90 -3.53
CA LEU A 759 -12.45 40.58 -2.08
C LEU A 759 -12.75 41.81 -1.22
N ASN A 760 -12.22 42.99 -1.56
CA ASN A 760 -12.54 44.25 -0.85
C ASN A 760 -14.02 44.66 -1.01
N GLN A 761 -14.62 44.39 -2.17
CA GLN A 761 -16.05 44.61 -2.37
C GLN A 761 -16.90 43.64 -1.52
N LEU A 762 -16.49 42.38 -1.42
CA LEU A 762 -17.12 41.40 -0.51
C LEU A 762 -16.98 41.83 0.96
N ALA A 763 -15.81 42.31 1.36
CA ALA A 763 -15.58 42.89 2.69
C ALA A 763 -16.54 44.05 2.98
N THR A 764 -16.77 44.92 2.00
CA THR A 764 -17.72 46.05 2.12
C THR A 764 -19.17 45.58 2.28
N ARG A 765 -19.56 44.49 1.62
CA ARG A 765 -20.91 43.90 1.73
C ARG A 765 -21.19 43.30 3.10
N LEU A 766 -20.16 42.75 3.74
CA LEU A 766 -20.21 42.34 5.14
C LEU A 766 -20.38 43.53 6.11
N GLY A 767 -20.44 44.77 5.61
CA GLY A 767 -20.62 46.00 6.37
C GLY A 767 -21.88 46.03 7.26
N SER A 768 -22.94 45.30 6.91
CA SER A 768 -24.13 45.17 7.79
C SER A 768 -23.83 44.39 9.08
N LEU A 769 -22.76 43.58 9.10
CA LEU A 769 -22.31 42.78 10.23
C LEU A 769 -21.09 43.39 10.96
N ALA A 770 -20.60 44.56 10.52
CA ALA A 770 -19.38 45.20 11.04
C ALA A 770 -19.39 45.50 12.56
N GLY A 771 -20.57 45.49 13.21
CA GLY A 771 -20.70 45.57 14.67
C GLY A 771 -20.21 44.30 15.40
N ARG A 772 -20.13 43.16 14.72
CA ARG A 772 -19.78 41.84 15.27
C ARG A 772 -18.48 41.26 14.68
N ILE A 773 -18.08 41.72 13.50
CA ILE A 773 -16.90 41.21 12.81
C ILE A 773 -16.00 42.35 12.31
N GLU A 774 -14.74 42.01 12.07
CA GLU A 774 -13.75 42.75 11.31
C GLU A 774 -13.39 41.93 10.07
N THR A 775 -13.06 42.60 8.96
CA THR A 775 -12.69 41.95 7.72
C THR A 775 -11.34 42.45 7.24
N LYS A 776 -10.46 41.55 6.81
CA LYS A 776 -9.11 41.88 6.36
C LYS A 776 -8.75 41.08 5.12
N THR A 777 -8.33 41.74 4.04
CA THR A 777 -7.75 41.05 2.88
C THR A 777 -6.24 40.95 3.06
N VAL A 778 -5.71 39.75 2.89
CA VAL A 778 -4.28 39.43 2.99
C VAL A 778 -3.81 38.72 1.72
N GLY A 779 -2.52 38.81 1.41
CA GLY A 779 -1.94 38.24 0.18
C GLY A 779 -2.07 39.18 -1.02
N GLU A 780 -1.60 38.71 -2.18
CA GLU A 780 -1.57 39.47 -3.44
C GLU A 780 -2.16 38.67 -4.60
N ALA A 781 -2.89 39.34 -5.50
CA ALA A 781 -3.45 38.77 -6.71
C ALA A 781 -4.15 37.41 -6.45
N GLU A 782 -3.70 36.35 -7.09
CA GLU A 782 -4.32 35.01 -7.08
C GLU A 782 -4.19 34.29 -5.73
N SER A 783 -3.31 34.77 -4.85
CA SER A 783 -3.11 34.26 -3.48
C SER A 783 -3.89 35.05 -2.42
N ALA A 784 -4.70 36.03 -2.84
CA ALA A 784 -5.42 36.88 -1.91
C ALA A 784 -6.53 36.10 -1.19
N VAL A 785 -6.64 36.32 0.12
CA VAL A 785 -7.65 35.71 0.99
C VAL A 785 -8.35 36.82 1.76
N LEU A 786 -9.69 36.76 1.83
CA LEU A 786 -10.48 37.59 2.75
C LEU A 786 -10.68 36.85 4.06
N LEU A 787 -10.23 37.45 5.16
CA LEU A 787 -10.41 36.97 6.52
C LEU A 787 -11.61 37.66 7.16
N VAL A 788 -12.46 36.89 7.83
CA VAL A 788 -13.55 37.40 8.68
C VAL A 788 -13.23 37.06 10.13
N ILE A 789 -12.96 38.08 10.92
CA ILE A 789 -12.47 37.96 12.30
C ILE A 789 -13.58 38.44 13.25
N PRO A 790 -13.97 37.68 14.28
CA PRO A 790 -14.96 38.15 15.25
C PRO A 790 -14.34 39.21 16.17
N LYS A 791 -15.13 40.22 16.53
CA LYS A 791 -14.74 41.19 17.55
C LYS A 791 -14.76 40.56 18.96
N PRO A 792 -14.04 41.12 19.95
CA PRO A 792 -14.03 40.59 21.31
C PRO A 792 -15.45 40.38 21.87
N GLY A 793 -15.69 39.21 22.46
CA GLY A 793 -16.99 38.83 23.06
C GLY A 793 -18.01 38.22 22.10
N VAL A 794 -17.70 38.12 20.79
CA VAL A 794 -18.58 37.45 19.80
C VAL A 794 -18.40 35.93 19.80
N VAL A 795 -17.16 35.49 20.04
CA VAL A 795 -16.80 34.08 20.32
C VAL A 795 -16.02 34.09 21.64
N SER A 796 -16.26 33.11 22.52
CA SER A 796 -15.63 33.06 23.84
C SER A 796 -14.11 32.82 23.73
N PRO A 797 -13.23 33.56 24.42
CA PRO A 797 -11.78 33.35 24.39
C PRO A 797 -11.32 31.95 24.82
N ALA A 798 -12.13 31.22 25.60
CA ALA A 798 -11.84 29.85 26.04
C ALA A 798 -11.87 28.78 24.91
N THR A 799 -11.99 29.20 23.66
CA THR A 799 -12.25 28.33 22.50
C THR A 799 -11.02 28.05 21.62
N VAL A 800 -9.87 28.70 21.85
CA VAL A 800 -8.63 28.48 21.06
C VAL A 800 -7.40 28.65 21.96
N ILE A 801 -6.20 28.33 21.46
CA ILE A 801 -4.91 28.76 22.03
C ILE A 801 -5.08 30.18 22.59
N GLU A 802 -4.84 30.34 23.90
CA GLU A 802 -5.43 31.36 24.81
C GLU A 802 -5.20 32.84 24.39
N ASP A 803 -4.39 33.09 23.36
CA ASP A 803 -4.03 34.39 22.80
C ASP A 803 -4.27 34.55 21.28
N SER A 804 -4.89 33.57 20.61
CA SER A 804 -5.12 33.62 19.16
C SER A 804 -6.35 34.45 18.78
N GLN A 805 -6.28 35.12 17.63
CA GLN A 805 -7.46 35.74 17.01
C GLN A 805 -8.18 34.69 16.15
N PRO A 806 -9.37 34.19 16.54
CA PRO A 806 -10.07 33.18 15.76
C PRO A 806 -10.52 33.75 14.41
N VAL A 807 -10.50 32.92 13.38
CA VAL A 807 -11.01 33.28 12.05
C VAL A 807 -12.34 32.56 11.84
N LEU A 808 -13.40 33.32 11.58
CA LEU A 808 -14.75 32.80 11.40
C LEU A 808 -14.95 32.25 9.99
N ALA A 809 -14.40 32.93 8.98
CA ALA A 809 -14.46 32.51 7.60
C ALA A 809 -13.26 32.99 6.78
N THR A 810 -12.87 32.19 5.79
CA THR A 810 -11.88 32.52 4.77
C THR A 810 -12.51 32.43 3.39
N VAL A 811 -12.23 33.43 2.54
CA VAL A 811 -12.60 33.40 1.12
C VAL A 811 -11.33 33.41 0.29
N SER A 812 -11.04 32.28 -0.33
CA SER A 812 -9.86 32.08 -1.19
C SER A 812 -10.25 32.18 -2.65
N VAL A 813 -9.39 32.80 -3.45
CA VAL A 813 -9.59 32.89 -4.91
C VAL A 813 -9.01 31.67 -5.59
N VAL A 814 -9.77 31.09 -6.53
CA VAL A 814 -9.34 29.93 -7.32
C VAL A 814 -9.60 30.22 -8.80
N ASP A 815 -8.68 29.82 -9.67
CA ASP A 815 -8.93 29.82 -11.10
C ASP A 815 -10.04 28.83 -11.44
N ALA A 816 -11.13 29.34 -12.01
CA ALA A 816 -12.28 28.54 -12.43
C ALA A 816 -11.91 27.42 -13.43
N SER A 817 -10.80 27.56 -14.17
CA SER A 817 -10.31 26.52 -15.07
C SER A 817 -9.96 25.21 -14.33
N LEU A 818 -9.45 25.32 -13.09
CA LEU A 818 -9.11 24.20 -12.21
C LEU A 818 -10.33 23.49 -11.62
N ARG A 819 -11.53 24.01 -11.87
CA ARG A 819 -12.82 23.47 -11.41
C ARG A 819 -13.72 23.12 -12.61
N SER A 820 -13.14 23.05 -13.81
CA SER A 820 -13.90 22.76 -15.03
C SER A 820 -14.63 21.41 -14.93
N GLY A 821 -15.93 21.42 -15.26
CA GLY A 821 -16.80 20.24 -15.16
C GLY A 821 -17.28 19.91 -13.74
N GLN A 822 -16.82 20.61 -12.69
CA GLN A 822 -17.39 20.50 -11.36
C GLN A 822 -18.72 21.25 -11.29
N VAL A 823 -19.77 20.57 -10.81
CA VAL A 823 -21.07 21.16 -10.52
C VAL A 823 -21.26 21.11 -9.01
N ASN A 824 -21.45 22.26 -8.36
CA ASN A 824 -21.70 22.32 -6.92
C ASN A 824 -23.12 21.83 -6.60
N ASP A 825 -23.25 21.19 -5.45
CA ASP A 825 -24.54 20.85 -4.86
C ASP A 825 -25.20 22.10 -4.25
N SER A 826 -26.52 22.04 -4.05
CA SER A 826 -27.29 23.10 -3.41
C SER A 826 -27.97 22.56 -2.15
N ILE A 827 -27.37 22.82 -0.98
CA ILE A 827 -27.92 22.41 0.33
C ILE A 827 -28.45 23.67 1.02
N ASN A 828 -29.75 23.71 1.32
CA ASN A 828 -30.42 24.88 1.90
C ASN A 828 -30.21 26.19 1.10
N GLY A 829 -30.06 26.08 -0.22
CA GLY A 829 -29.78 27.22 -1.11
C GLY A 829 -28.33 27.71 -1.08
N TRP A 830 -27.44 27.03 -0.34
CA TRP A 830 -26.01 27.31 -0.33
C TRP A 830 -25.27 26.47 -1.37
N PRO A 831 -24.32 27.05 -2.12
CA PRO A 831 -23.51 26.29 -3.07
C PRO A 831 -22.43 25.50 -2.31
N VAL A 832 -22.57 24.18 -2.25
CA VAL A 832 -21.67 23.30 -1.50
C VAL A 832 -20.88 22.43 -2.47
N THR A 833 -19.58 22.27 -2.21
CA THR A 833 -18.74 21.38 -3.01
C THR A 833 -19.25 19.95 -2.93
N PRO A 834 -19.27 19.19 -4.04
CA PRO A 834 -19.79 17.83 -4.02
C PRO A 834 -19.01 16.91 -3.08
N ALA A 835 -19.73 16.02 -2.39
CA ALA A 835 -19.14 15.06 -1.45
C ALA A 835 -17.95 14.30 -2.05
N ARG A 836 -18.01 13.89 -3.32
CA ARG A 836 -16.91 13.21 -4.01
C ARG A 836 -15.64 14.06 -4.10
N VAL A 837 -15.78 15.34 -4.42
CA VAL A 837 -14.64 16.28 -4.50
C VAL A 837 -14.07 16.55 -3.11
N LEU A 838 -14.94 16.65 -2.10
CA LEU A 838 -14.50 16.79 -0.69
C LEU A 838 -13.70 15.57 -0.22
N ALA A 839 -14.15 14.35 -0.56
CA ALA A 839 -13.42 13.13 -0.20
C ALA A 839 -12.00 13.11 -0.80
N LEU A 840 -11.86 13.51 -2.08
CA LEU A 840 -10.55 13.62 -2.72
C LEU A 840 -9.67 14.70 -2.07
N ARG A 841 -10.24 15.85 -1.70
CA ARG A 841 -9.50 16.88 -0.97
C ARG A 841 -9.02 16.40 0.40
N PHE A 842 -9.85 15.70 1.15
CA PHE A 842 -9.44 15.14 2.44
C PHE A 842 -8.41 14.03 2.29
N LEU A 843 -8.49 13.25 1.20
CA LEU A 843 -7.45 12.28 0.84
C LEU A 843 -6.11 12.98 0.58
N GLU A 844 -6.11 14.05 -0.22
CA GLU A 844 -4.92 14.85 -0.53
C GLU A 844 -4.35 15.54 0.71
N ALA A 845 -5.22 16.16 1.52
CA ALA A 845 -4.82 16.81 2.75
C ALA A 845 -4.30 15.80 3.79
N ALA A 846 -4.85 14.58 3.86
CA ALA A 846 -4.31 13.52 4.71
C ALA A 846 -2.93 13.08 4.22
N ALA A 847 -2.74 12.89 2.91
CA ALA A 847 -1.46 12.49 2.34
C ALA A 847 -0.36 13.55 2.49
N ALA A 848 -0.74 14.84 2.47
CA ALA A 848 0.19 15.95 2.69
C ALA A 848 0.49 16.20 4.18
N ALA A 849 -0.26 15.61 5.11
CA ALA A 849 -0.01 15.76 6.53
C ALA A 849 1.14 14.83 6.98
N GLU A 850 2.30 15.40 7.31
CA GLU A 850 3.44 14.68 7.91
C GLU A 850 3.19 14.26 9.39
N ASP A 851 2.27 14.95 10.09
CA ASP A 851 1.83 14.58 11.44
C ASP A 851 0.73 13.53 11.40
N TYR A 852 0.93 12.46 12.18
CA TYR A 852 0.03 11.31 12.22
C TYR A 852 -1.37 11.66 12.76
N GLY A 853 -1.47 12.41 13.85
CA GLY A 853 -2.76 12.71 14.47
C GLY A 853 -3.64 13.54 13.54
N ILE A 854 -3.05 14.56 12.92
CA ILE A 854 -3.72 15.38 11.89
C ILE A 854 -4.10 14.52 10.68
N ARG A 855 -3.19 13.67 10.20
CA ARG A 855 -3.44 12.74 9.09
C ARG A 855 -4.64 11.84 9.39
N GLN A 856 -4.75 11.26 10.59
CA GLN A 856 -5.87 10.40 10.95
C GLN A 856 -7.19 11.17 10.99
N LEU A 857 -7.23 12.39 11.54
CA LEU A 857 -8.43 13.22 11.51
C LEU A 857 -8.90 13.52 10.07
N ARG A 858 -7.96 13.84 9.17
CA ARG A 858 -8.26 14.08 7.74
C ARG A 858 -8.69 12.80 7.02
N ARG A 859 -8.02 11.69 7.27
CA ARG A 859 -8.39 10.36 6.74
C ARG A 859 -9.79 9.94 7.22
N ASN A 860 -10.12 10.15 8.49
CA ASN A 860 -11.44 9.86 9.03
C ASN A 860 -12.52 10.75 8.40
N SER A 861 -12.18 12.00 8.08
CA SER A 861 -13.08 12.89 7.31
C SER A 861 -13.36 12.32 5.91
N MET A 862 -12.33 11.81 5.22
CA MET A 862 -12.52 11.12 3.94
C MET A 862 -13.38 9.86 4.09
N LYS A 863 -13.11 9.01 5.10
CA LYS A 863 -13.90 7.79 5.36
C LYS A 863 -15.36 8.10 5.67
N LEU A 864 -15.63 9.13 6.47
CA LEU A 864 -16.99 9.60 6.75
C LEU A 864 -17.74 9.90 5.45
N ILE A 865 -17.10 10.66 4.55
CA ILE A 865 -17.72 11.05 3.29
C ILE A 865 -17.93 9.84 2.37
N VAL A 866 -16.94 8.97 2.24
CA VAL A 866 -17.00 7.83 1.32
C VAL A 866 -17.95 6.75 1.82
N ASN A 867 -17.84 6.34 3.09
CA ASN A 867 -18.55 5.19 3.61
C ASN A 867 -19.96 5.56 4.07
N GLU A 868 -20.12 6.68 4.79
CA GLU A 868 -21.42 7.03 5.37
C GLU A 868 -22.25 7.90 4.43
N ILE A 869 -21.67 8.97 3.88
CA ILE A 869 -22.42 9.94 3.05
C ILE A 869 -22.68 9.37 1.65
N LEU A 870 -21.64 8.89 0.96
CA LEU A 870 -21.74 8.38 -0.41
C LEU A 870 -22.13 6.90 -0.46
N GLY A 871 -21.64 6.08 0.46
CA GLY A 871 -21.90 4.64 0.49
C GLY A 871 -23.39 4.32 0.61
N ARG A 872 -24.10 5.02 1.50
CA ARG A 872 -25.56 4.86 1.69
C ARG A 872 -26.42 5.44 0.58
N GLN A 873 -25.86 6.23 -0.35
CA GLN A 873 -26.57 6.68 -1.55
C GLN A 873 -26.54 5.63 -2.68
N LEU A 874 -25.71 4.59 -2.53
CA LEU A 874 -25.57 3.48 -3.49
C LEU A 874 -26.32 2.22 -3.06
N GLU A 875 -26.77 2.16 -1.80
CA GLU A 875 -27.77 1.21 -1.29
C GLU A 875 -29.20 1.73 -1.60
#